data_AF-A0A7V1U5K3-F1
#
_entry.id   AF-A0A7V1U5K3-F1
#
_cell.length_a   1.000
_cell.length_b   1.000
_cell.length_c   1.000
_cell.angle_alpha   90.00
_cell.angle_beta   90.00
_cell.angle_gamma   90.00
#
_symmetry.space_group_name_H-M   'P 1'
#
loop_
_entity.id
_entity.type
_entity.pdbx_description
1 polymer ?
#
loop_
_entity_poly.entity_id
_entity_poly.type
_entity_poly.pdbx_seq_one_letter_code
_entity_poly.pdbx_strand_id
1 'polypeptide(L)'
;MVRLLGVTLLAAIALGLVLRGRLANLAEARFRFAWLGLLGVALQLPTVSGTAGDLLLLASFGCLLAVILLNLRQPGFALVLLGLVLNLLVIGLNRGMPVSREAIVASGQASTLAELRRSDSPKHHLMGPEDRLTFLGDVIAIGPPIRRAVSVGDLAALLGIGWFVVGTMRRRQGSPATAEAGEAGEAGEAGEVGEAGVDPAATELLEPTAPPVEKLVPTAHPPEGALARYRRVLRHRDFRLLLGAQTLTMFGDVALVLVLGIWVKSLTGSSGLAGWTFVLYTVPALVVPLAGPIIDRLPRRRVMIATDFVTMAVALSLLLVRDERTVWLIYVVAFLYGALQIVFFAARSGLLVSMLPAEDLAEANGMLESLRNGLRIVGPLAGAGLFALWGGGAVAVLDASAFLLSAGILWRIRAPDLQPPDGPREDPLRELTAGARHILRTLDLRRVVLYTAAVLIFLGIVEVAVFGLIDEGLGRPPEFLGVLSTLEGAGAVVGGIAAASVMARLGEVRMAAAAIAGFGVAVALDATAVLPVVIAGSLLVGVFVAFYFVAYQTLLQRRTPVELQGRVFTASEAITTAPYSISIGIGALIIDAVGFRVLYLTTLAACLLGGGLLYRAAGRPGDEGAGDGSGEEESSEGTVPRPDVAEPG
;
A
#
# COMPACT_ATOMS: atom_id res chain seq x y z
N MET A 1 -26.47 0.94 9.46
CA MET A 1 -26.29 1.50 8.12
C MET A 1 -24.97 1.02 7.56
N VAL A 2 -23.84 1.31 8.19
CA VAL A 2 -22.52 0.84 7.72
C VAL A 2 -22.45 -0.69 7.52
N ARG A 3 -22.90 -1.49 8.50
CA ARG A 3 -22.97 -2.97 8.36
C ARG A 3 -23.82 -3.42 7.17
N LEU A 4 -24.99 -2.81 7.00
CA LEU A 4 -25.95 -3.13 5.94
C LEU A 4 -25.44 -2.74 4.55
N LEU A 5 -24.80 -1.57 4.45
CA LEU A 5 -24.11 -1.12 3.25
C LEU A 5 -22.95 -2.07 2.89
N GLY A 6 -22.16 -2.49 3.87
CA GLY A 6 -21.10 -3.48 3.69
C GLY A 6 -21.62 -4.81 3.14
N VAL A 7 -22.67 -5.38 3.73
CA VAL A 7 -23.32 -6.61 3.21
C VAL A 7 -23.80 -6.41 1.77
N THR A 8 -24.42 -5.27 1.49
CA THR A 8 -24.96 -4.96 0.16
C THR A 8 -23.85 -4.88 -0.89
N LEU A 9 -22.73 -4.22 -0.58
CA LEU A 9 -21.58 -4.12 -1.49
C LEU A 9 -20.93 -5.49 -1.72
N LEU A 10 -20.72 -6.29 -0.68
CA LEU A 10 -20.15 -7.63 -0.80
C LEU A 10 -21.06 -8.55 -1.62
N ALA A 11 -22.37 -8.53 -1.36
CA ALA A 11 -23.35 -9.29 -2.12
C ALA A 11 -23.41 -8.85 -3.60
N ALA A 12 -23.34 -7.55 -3.86
CA ALA A 12 -23.32 -7.00 -5.21
C ALA A 12 -22.05 -7.38 -5.98
N ILE A 13 -20.88 -7.37 -5.32
CA ILE A 13 -19.62 -7.82 -5.92
C ILE A 13 -19.69 -9.32 -6.22
N ALA A 14 -20.13 -10.14 -5.25
CA ALA A 14 -20.28 -11.58 -5.43
C ALA A 14 -21.25 -11.91 -6.58
N LEU A 15 -22.40 -11.24 -6.63
CA LEU A 15 -23.37 -11.37 -7.71
C LEU A 15 -22.79 -10.91 -9.05
N GLY A 16 -22.04 -9.81 -9.07
CA GLY A 16 -21.32 -9.35 -10.25
C GLY A 16 -20.34 -10.39 -10.78
N LEU A 17 -19.58 -11.06 -9.90
CA LEU A 17 -18.65 -12.15 -10.27
C LEU A 17 -19.39 -13.38 -10.81
N VAL A 18 -20.50 -13.79 -10.16
CA VAL A 18 -21.36 -14.90 -10.63
C VAL A 18 -21.91 -14.60 -12.03
N LEU A 19 -22.29 -13.36 -12.28
CA LEU A 19 -22.77 -12.88 -13.58
C LEU A 19 -21.65 -12.58 -14.59
N ARG A 20 -20.43 -13.10 -14.36
CA ARG A 20 -19.24 -12.95 -15.21
C ARG A 20 -18.78 -11.50 -15.42
N GLY A 21 -19.08 -10.62 -14.48
CA GLY A 21 -18.56 -9.26 -14.44
C GLY A 21 -17.07 -9.23 -14.04
N ARG A 22 -16.38 -8.14 -14.38
CA ARG A 22 -14.97 -7.92 -14.05
C ARG A 22 -14.82 -6.82 -13.01
N LEU A 23 -14.06 -7.07 -11.95
CA LEU A 23 -13.73 -6.07 -10.93
C LEU A 23 -12.97 -4.86 -11.51
N ALA A 24 -12.11 -5.09 -12.52
CA ALA A 24 -11.38 -4.02 -13.20
C ALA A 24 -12.28 -2.91 -13.76
N ASN A 25 -13.51 -3.24 -14.17
CA ASN A 25 -14.46 -2.27 -14.70
C ASN A 25 -14.93 -1.26 -13.63
N LEU A 26 -14.86 -1.62 -12.34
CA LEU A 26 -15.16 -0.68 -11.25
C LEU A 26 -14.05 0.38 -11.11
N ALA A 27 -12.79 0.01 -11.37
CA ALA A 27 -11.67 0.95 -11.33
C ALA A 27 -11.72 1.97 -12.49
N GLU A 28 -12.32 1.57 -13.62
CA GLU A 28 -12.54 2.44 -14.79
C GLU A 28 -13.82 3.31 -14.65
N ALA A 29 -14.59 3.14 -13.57
CA ALA A 29 -15.82 3.89 -13.35
C ALA A 29 -15.51 5.37 -13.11
N ARG A 30 -15.76 6.20 -14.14
CA ARG A 30 -15.60 7.64 -14.02
C ARG A 30 -16.79 8.26 -13.29
N PHE A 31 -16.51 8.82 -12.12
CA PHE A 31 -17.45 9.64 -11.36
C PHE A 31 -17.20 11.12 -11.62
N ARG A 32 -18.26 11.85 -11.95
CA ARG A 32 -18.19 13.30 -11.98
C ARG A 32 -18.19 13.82 -10.55
N PHE A 33 -17.13 14.53 -10.17
CA PHE A 33 -16.97 15.19 -8.87
C PHE A 33 -17.08 14.25 -7.65
N ALA A 34 -16.44 13.08 -7.69
CA ALA A 34 -16.43 12.12 -6.57
C ALA A 34 -15.98 12.73 -5.22
N TRP A 35 -15.09 13.72 -5.26
CA TRP A 35 -14.59 14.43 -4.08
C TRP A 35 -15.70 15.20 -3.33
N LEU A 36 -16.77 15.64 -4.00
CA LEU A 36 -17.93 16.25 -3.33
C LEU A 36 -18.67 15.23 -2.46
N GLY A 37 -18.67 13.96 -2.84
CA GLY A 37 -19.27 12.89 -2.04
C GLY A 37 -18.48 12.65 -0.76
N LEU A 38 -17.15 12.61 -0.88
CA LEU A 38 -16.24 12.53 0.26
C LEU A 38 -16.37 13.74 1.19
N LEU A 39 -16.47 14.95 0.63
CA LEU A 39 -16.73 16.17 1.38
C LEU A 39 -18.08 16.10 2.10
N GLY A 40 -19.13 15.64 1.43
CA GLY A 40 -20.45 15.44 2.02
C GLY A 40 -20.42 14.52 3.23
N VAL A 41 -19.71 13.39 3.14
CA VAL A 41 -19.52 12.46 4.28
C VAL A 41 -18.64 13.10 5.36
N ALA A 42 -17.57 13.80 4.99
CA ALA A 42 -16.67 14.45 5.93
C ALA A 42 -17.37 15.53 6.77
N LEU A 43 -18.29 16.28 6.17
CA LEU A 43 -19.12 17.28 6.87
C LEU A 43 -20.05 16.69 7.93
N GLN A 44 -20.28 15.36 7.92
CA GLN A 44 -21.08 14.66 8.94
C GLN A 44 -20.24 14.14 10.12
N LEU A 45 -18.91 14.17 10.04
CA LEU A 45 -18.01 13.69 11.11
C LEU A 45 -18.01 14.59 12.36
N PRO A 46 -18.07 15.93 12.25
CA PRO A 46 -18.13 16.81 13.42
C PRO A 46 -19.50 16.72 14.11
N THR A 47 -19.49 16.57 15.44
CA THR A 47 -20.69 16.65 16.28
C THR A 47 -20.83 18.08 16.82
N VAL A 48 -21.41 18.96 15.99
CA VAL A 48 -21.69 20.36 16.36
C VAL A 48 -23.18 20.50 16.65
N SER A 49 -23.53 21.09 17.79
CA SER A 49 -24.93 21.36 18.18
C SER A 49 -25.38 22.75 17.75
N GLY A 50 -26.70 22.95 17.67
CA GLY A 50 -27.30 24.24 17.28
C GLY A 50 -27.24 24.52 15.77
N THR A 51 -27.43 25.79 15.41
CA THR A 51 -27.56 26.25 14.01
C THR A 51 -26.37 25.90 13.12
N ALA A 52 -25.16 25.85 13.67
CA ALA A 52 -23.97 25.42 12.95
C ALA A 52 -24.01 23.93 12.57
N GLY A 53 -24.58 23.08 13.44
CA GLY A 53 -24.81 21.67 13.16
C GLY A 53 -25.84 21.46 12.06
N ASP A 54 -26.92 22.24 12.07
CA ASP A 54 -27.96 22.19 11.04
C ASP A 54 -27.44 22.62 9.67
N LEU A 55 -26.62 23.68 9.63
CA LEU A 55 -25.96 24.15 8.40
C LEU A 55 -24.97 23.11 7.84
N LEU A 56 -24.18 22.46 8.70
CA LEU A 56 -23.27 21.37 8.29
C LEU A 56 -24.03 20.18 7.72
N LEU A 57 -25.15 19.82 8.35
CA LEU A 57 -26.02 18.75 7.88
C LEU A 57 -26.64 19.09 6.52
N LEU A 58 -27.13 20.32 6.35
CA LEU A 58 -27.69 20.80 5.09
C LEU A 58 -26.65 20.83 3.96
N ALA A 59 -25.44 21.32 4.25
CA ALA A 59 -24.31 21.35 3.32
C ALA A 59 -23.89 19.94 2.91
N SER A 60 -23.86 19.01 3.87
CA SER A 60 -23.57 17.60 3.62
C SER A 60 -24.60 16.96 2.67
N PHE A 61 -25.90 17.11 2.94
CA PHE A 61 -26.95 16.60 2.07
C PHE A 61 -26.92 17.25 0.69
N GLY A 62 -26.63 18.56 0.61
CA GLY A 62 -26.45 19.26 -0.66
C GLY A 62 -25.31 18.69 -1.51
N CYS A 63 -24.17 18.39 -0.89
CA CYS A 63 -23.03 17.75 -1.56
C CYS A 63 -23.37 16.35 -2.07
N LEU A 64 -24.03 15.52 -1.25
CA LEU A 64 -24.43 14.17 -1.64
C LEU A 64 -25.47 14.19 -2.77
N LEU A 65 -26.47 15.08 -2.69
CA LEU A 65 -27.49 15.25 -3.72
C LEU A 65 -26.87 15.73 -5.05
N ALA A 66 -25.94 16.69 -5.00
CA ALA A 66 -25.25 17.17 -6.19
C ALA A 66 -24.51 16.03 -6.91
N VAL A 67 -23.77 15.19 -6.17
CA VAL A 67 -23.09 14.03 -6.75
C VAL A 67 -24.08 13.04 -7.38
N ILE A 68 -25.19 12.75 -6.71
CA ILE A 68 -26.21 11.85 -7.25
C ILE A 68 -26.79 12.40 -8.55
N LEU A 69 -27.18 13.68 -8.56
CA LEU A 69 -27.75 14.36 -9.73
C LEU A 69 -26.78 14.40 -10.92
N LEU A 70 -25.52 14.74 -10.67
CA LEU A 70 -24.47 14.81 -11.69
C LEU A 70 -24.13 13.45 -12.32
N ASN A 71 -24.50 12.35 -11.64
CA ASN A 71 -24.21 10.99 -12.06
C ASN A 71 -25.48 10.15 -12.33
N LEU A 72 -26.66 10.77 -12.52
CA LEU A 72 -27.93 10.06 -12.74
C LEU A 72 -27.94 9.09 -13.93
N ARG A 73 -27.09 9.32 -14.93
CA ARG A 73 -26.94 8.43 -16.09
C ARG A 73 -26.20 7.13 -15.77
N GLN A 74 -25.57 7.02 -14.60
CA GLN A 74 -24.94 5.79 -14.15
C GLN A 74 -26.00 4.78 -13.67
N PRO A 75 -25.78 3.47 -13.87
CA PRO A 75 -26.73 2.45 -13.42
C PRO A 75 -26.99 2.58 -11.92
N GLY A 76 -28.25 2.55 -11.50
CA GLY A 76 -28.64 2.50 -10.08
C GLY A 76 -28.74 3.86 -9.38
N PHE A 77 -28.14 4.91 -9.94
CA PHE A 77 -28.16 6.26 -9.34
C PHE A 77 -29.56 6.89 -9.28
N ALA A 78 -30.45 6.58 -10.21
CA ALA A 78 -31.86 6.99 -10.13
C ALA A 78 -32.57 6.38 -8.91
N LEU A 79 -32.21 5.14 -8.55
CA LEU A 79 -32.77 4.45 -7.37
C LEU A 79 -32.17 4.99 -6.06
N VAL A 80 -30.89 5.38 -6.09
CA VAL A 80 -30.25 6.14 -5.00
C VAL A 80 -30.93 7.48 -4.78
N LEU A 81 -31.23 8.23 -5.85
CA LEU A 81 -31.97 9.49 -5.77
C LEU A 81 -33.36 9.26 -5.18
N LEU A 82 -34.09 8.24 -5.66
CA LEU A 82 -35.42 7.91 -5.15
C LEU A 82 -35.37 7.63 -3.64
N GLY A 83 -34.42 6.81 -3.18
CA GLY A 83 -34.25 6.51 -1.77
C GLY A 83 -33.98 7.76 -0.92
N LEU A 84 -33.09 8.64 -1.40
CA LEU A 84 -32.79 9.91 -0.73
C LEU A 84 -34.02 10.84 -0.66
N VAL A 85 -34.77 10.98 -1.76
CA VAL A 85 -35.97 11.82 -1.81
C VAL A 85 -37.06 11.30 -0.87
N LEU A 86 -37.27 9.98 -0.82
CA LEU A 86 -38.23 9.37 0.11
C LEU A 86 -37.87 9.69 1.57
N ASN A 87 -36.60 9.52 1.95
CA ASN A 87 -36.15 9.80 3.31
C ASN A 87 -36.24 11.30 3.66
N LEU A 88 -35.85 12.19 2.75
CA LEU A 88 -35.96 13.64 2.94
C LEU A 88 -37.41 14.10 3.09
N LEU A 89 -38.33 13.50 2.33
CA LEU A 89 -39.74 13.83 2.39
C LEU A 89 -40.36 13.44 3.75
N VAL A 90 -40.02 12.25 4.25
CA VAL A 90 -40.47 11.80 5.59
C VAL A 90 -39.86 12.65 6.70
N ILE A 91 -38.57 12.93 6.63
CA ILE A 91 -37.87 13.76 7.63
C ILE A 91 -38.43 15.20 7.62
N GLY A 92 -38.66 15.77 6.44
CA GLY A 92 -39.17 17.14 6.31
C GLY A 92 -40.59 17.31 6.86
N LEU A 93 -41.45 16.30 6.69
CA LEU A 93 -42.83 16.34 7.18
C LEU A 93 -42.93 16.14 8.70
N ASN A 94 -42.02 15.36 9.29
CA ASN A 94 -42.09 14.96 10.70
C ASN A 94 -41.01 15.60 11.59
N ARG A 95 -40.16 16.47 11.02
CA ARG A 95 -39.01 17.09 11.70
C ARG A 95 -38.06 16.07 12.34
N GLY A 96 -37.93 14.91 11.72
CA GLY A 96 -37.19 13.75 12.21
C GLY A 96 -37.65 12.48 11.51
N MET A 97 -36.83 11.43 11.54
CA MET A 97 -37.22 10.13 10.99
C MET A 97 -38.04 9.35 12.04
N PRO A 98 -39.34 9.05 11.79
CA PRO A 98 -40.15 8.29 12.71
C PRO A 98 -39.71 6.82 12.70
N VAL A 99 -39.47 6.26 13.89
CA VAL A 99 -38.96 4.90 14.08
C VAL A 99 -40.00 4.02 14.76
N SER A 100 -40.32 2.89 14.14
CA SER A 100 -41.26 1.93 14.72
C SER A 100 -40.64 1.20 15.92
N ARG A 101 -41.38 1.20 17.04
CA ARG A 101 -41.02 0.45 18.24
C ARG A 101 -40.91 -1.06 17.96
N GLU A 102 -41.82 -1.59 17.15
CA GLU A 102 -41.84 -3.00 16.77
C GLU A 102 -40.61 -3.35 15.94
N ALA A 103 -40.21 -2.47 15.01
CA ALA A 103 -39.03 -2.69 14.18
C ALA A 103 -37.72 -2.65 14.99
N ILE A 104 -37.61 -1.74 15.96
CA ILE A 104 -36.47 -1.68 16.89
C ILE A 104 -36.37 -2.97 17.72
N VAL A 105 -37.49 -3.46 18.25
CA VAL A 105 -37.52 -4.67 19.10
C VAL A 105 -37.21 -5.91 18.25
N ALA A 106 -37.84 -6.05 17.09
CA ALA A 106 -37.63 -7.17 16.17
C ALA A 106 -36.21 -7.22 15.60
N SER A 107 -35.55 -6.06 15.44
CA SER A 107 -34.15 -6.01 14.98
C SER A 107 -33.13 -6.31 16.09
N GLY A 108 -33.57 -6.48 17.34
CA GLY A 108 -32.70 -6.78 18.48
C GLY A 108 -31.99 -5.55 19.07
N GLN A 109 -32.52 -4.35 18.85
CA GLN A 109 -31.97 -3.07 19.31
C GLN A 109 -32.68 -2.53 20.57
N ALA A 110 -32.94 -3.40 21.56
CA ALA A 110 -33.70 -3.02 22.76
C ALA A 110 -33.04 -1.88 23.59
N SER A 111 -31.72 -1.75 23.57
CA SER A 111 -30.98 -0.65 24.22
C SER A 111 -31.19 0.71 23.53
N THR A 112 -31.26 0.73 22.20
CA THR A 112 -31.53 1.94 21.40
C THR A 112 -32.93 2.48 21.66
N LEU A 113 -33.90 1.62 21.99
CA LEU A 113 -35.23 2.03 22.41
C LEU A 113 -35.21 2.85 23.70
N ALA A 114 -34.30 2.55 24.63
CA ALA A 114 -34.15 3.28 25.88
C ALA A 114 -33.48 4.65 25.68
N GLU A 115 -32.55 4.77 24.72
CA GLU A 115 -31.92 6.03 24.33
C GLU A 115 -32.88 6.97 23.59
N LEU A 116 -33.67 6.47 22.65
CA LEU A 116 -34.68 7.27 21.93
C LEU A 116 -35.81 7.76 22.84
N ARG A 117 -36.01 7.15 24.02
CA ARG A 117 -36.92 7.65 25.05
C ARG A 117 -36.31 8.77 25.91
N ARG A 118 -34.98 8.86 25.98
CA ARG A 118 -34.25 9.82 26.82
C ARG A 118 -33.64 10.98 26.04
N SER A 119 -33.40 10.80 24.74
CA SER A 119 -32.76 11.77 23.87
C SER A 119 -33.77 12.47 22.97
N ASP A 120 -33.76 13.80 23.00
CA ASP A 120 -34.49 14.66 22.07
C ASP A 120 -33.66 14.81 20.79
N SER A 121 -33.39 13.69 20.12
CA SER A 121 -32.49 13.64 18.97
C SER A 121 -33.19 14.19 17.73
N PRO A 122 -32.65 15.24 17.08
CA PRO A 122 -33.28 15.86 15.91
C PRO A 122 -33.29 14.96 14.66
N LYS A 123 -32.65 13.79 14.69
CA LYS A 123 -32.52 12.90 13.53
C LYS A 123 -33.54 11.75 13.51
N HIS A 124 -33.90 11.20 14.68
CA HIS A 124 -34.81 10.07 14.79
C HIS A 124 -35.64 10.20 16.07
N HIS A 125 -36.95 9.98 15.97
CA HIS A 125 -37.85 9.98 17.13
C HIS A 125 -38.78 8.75 17.09
N LEU A 126 -39.34 8.41 18.24
CA LEU A 126 -40.30 7.30 18.31
C LEU A 126 -41.59 7.69 17.62
N MET A 127 -42.05 6.80 16.74
CA MET A 127 -43.25 7.02 15.94
C MET A 127 -44.48 7.29 16.84
N GLY A 128 -45.15 8.41 16.56
CA GLY A 128 -46.31 8.92 17.30
C GLY A 128 -47.54 9.14 16.41
N PRO A 129 -48.70 9.49 16.99
CA PRO A 129 -49.96 9.68 16.26
C PRO A 129 -49.97 10.91 15.33
N GLU A 130 -49.06 11.86 15.54
CA GLU A 130 -48.93 13.09 14.73
C GLU A 130 -48.05 12.87 13.48
N ASP A 131 -47.32 11.74 13.38
CA ASP A 131 -46.40 11.47 12.30
C ASP A 131 -47.13 11.11 10.99
N ARG A 132 -46.64 11.67 9.88
CA ARG A 132 -47.15 11.45 8.53
C ARG A 132 -46.24 10.54 7.73
N LEU A 133 -46.83 9.74 6.83
CA LEU A 133 -46.10 8.80 5.96
C LEU A 133 -45.21 7.82 6.75
N THR A 134 -45.72 7.38 7.88
CA THR A 134 -45.00 6.50 8.81
C THR A 134 -44.58 5.16 8.22
N PHE A 135 -45.29 4.66 7.20
CA PHE A 135 -44.90 3.47 6.45
C PHE A 135 -43.59 3.62 5.67
N LEU A 136 -43.11 4.84 5.44
CA LEU A 136 -41.81 5.13 4.83
C LEU A 136 -40.72 5.43 5.87
N GLY A 137 -41.07 5.47 7.17
CA GLY A 137 -40.11 5.59 8.27
C GLY A 137 -39.33 4.30 8.51
N ASP A 138 -38.63 4.23 9.63
CA ASP A 138 -37.84 3.04 10.02
C ASP A 138 -38.77 1.94 10.56
N VAL A 139 -39.43 1.25 9.63
CA VAL A 139 -40.43 0.21 9.91
C VAL A 139 -39.95 -1.21 9.59
N ILE A 140 -38.83 -1.35 8.86
CA ILE A 140 -38.34 -2.66 8.39
C ILE A 140 -37.24 -3.15 9.32
N ALA A 141 -37.50 -4.24 10.04
CA ALA A 141 -36.52 -4.86 10.93
C ALA A 141 -35.61 -5.84 10.19
N ILE A 142 -34.29 -5.62 10.31
CA ILE A 142 -33.25 -6.56 9.89
C ILE A 142 -32.62 -7.16 11.15
N GLY A 143 -32.82 -8.47 11.33
CA GLY A 143 -32.31 -9.21 12.48
C GLY A 143 -30.78 -9.40 12.50
N PRO A 144 -30.26 -10.21 13.44
CA PRO A 144 -28.84 -10.56 13.51
C PRO A 144 -28.36 -11.21 12.19
N PRO A 145 -27.13 -10.91 11.71
CA PRO A 145 -26.06 -10.17 12.38
C PRO A 145 -26.11 -8.63 12.20
N ILE A 146 -27.03 -8.11 11.38
CA ILE A 146 -27.05 -6.69 10.99
C ILE A 146 -27.72 -5.82 12.06
N ARG A 147 -28.76 -6.34 12.74
CA ARG A 147 -29.49 -5.74 13.88
C ARG A 147 -29.84 -4.26 13.66
N ARG A 148 -30.74 -3.99 12.71
CA ARG A 148 -31.11 -2.62 12.35
C ARG A 148 -32.56 -2.50 11.90
N ALA A 149 -33.26 -1.45 12.35
CA ALA A 149 -34.43 -0.94 11.65
C ALA A 149 -34.00 -0.05 10.46
N VAL A 150 -34.66 -0.16 9.32
CA VAL A 150 -34.37 0.62 8.11
C VAL A 150 -35.64 1.12 7.45
N SER A 151 -35.52 2.24 6.76
CA SER A 151 -36.58 2.84 5.96
C SER A 151 -36.67 2.24 4.56
N VAL A 152 -37.82 2.48 3.90
CA VAL A 152 -38.00 2.13 2.49
C VAL A 152 -37.00 2.88 1.61
N GLY A 153 -36.69 4.14 1.95
CA GLY A 153 -35.70 4.91 1.21
C GLY A 153 -34.29 4.37 1.37
N ASP A 154 -33.92 3.85 2.55
CA ASP A 154 -32.63 3.18 2.74
C ASP A 154 -32.49 1.93 1.88
N LEU A 155 -33.54 1.12 1.78
CA LEU A 155 -33.54 -0.07 0.90
C LEU A 155 -33.41 0.32 -0.58
N ALA A 156 -34.14 1.34 -1.03
CA ALA A 156 -34.02 1.84 -2.40
C ALA A 156 -32.61 2.34 -2.70
N ALA A 157 -32.01 3.09 -1.77
CA ALA A 157 -30.64 3.56 -1.91
C ALA A 157 -29.62 2.41 -1.96
N LEU A 158 -29.76 1.41 -1.09
CA LEU A 158 -28.88 0.24 -1.06
C LEU A 158 -29.01 -0.62 -2.32
N LEU A 159 -30.23 -0.85 -2.80
CA LEU A 159 -30.47 -1.54 -4.07
C LEU A 159 -29.86 -0.75 -5.24
N GLY A 160 -29.92 0.58 -5.21
CA GLY A 160 -29.32 1.44 -6.22
C GLY A 160 -27.81 1.31 -6.25
N ILE A 161 -27.17 1.30 -5.08
CA ILE A 161 -25.73 1.09 -4.92
C ILE A 161 -25.34 -0.32 -5.40
N GLY A 162 -26.09 -1.36 -5.01
CA GLY A 162 -25.84 -2.72 -5.48
C GLY A 162 -25.97 -2.87 -6.99
N TRP A 163 -27.00 -2.25 -7.58
CA TRP A 163 -27.20 -2.23 -9.04
C TRP A 163 -26.09 -1.48 -9.76
N PHE A 164 -25.60 -0.37 -9.19
CA PHE A 164 -24.45 0.34 -9.73
C PHE A 164 -23.22 -0.58 -9.82
N VAL A 165 -22.90 -1.29 -8.74
CA VAL A 165 -21.75 -2.21 -8.69
C VAL A 165 -21.89 -3.32 -9.73
N VAL A 166 -23.01 -4.05 -9.72
CA VAL A 166 -23.25 -5.16 -10.67
C VAL A 166 -23.29 -4.66 -12.11
N GLY A 167 -23.99 -3.55 -12.38
CA GLY A 167 -24.14 -2.97 -13.70
C GLY A 167 -22.80 -2.50 -14.27
N THR A 168 -21.94 -1.93 -13.43
CA THR A 168 -20.61 -1.48 -13.84
C THR A 168 -19.67 -2.66 -14.08
N MET A 169 -19.67 -3.68 -13.22
CA MET A 169 -18.90 -4.90 -13.42
C MET A 169 -19.25 -5.63 -14.73
N ARG A 170 -20.52 -5.54 -15.18
CA ARG A 170 -21.00 -6.22 -16.38
C ARG A 170 -20.83 -5.43 -17.68
N ARG A 171 -20.37 -4.18 -17.65
CA ARG A 171 -20.13 -3.41 -18.88
C ARG A 171 -19.11 -4.14 -19.75
N ARG A 172 -19.50 -4.48 -20.99
CA ARG A 172 -18.57 -4.97 -22.00
C ARG A 172 -17.64 -3.81 -22.36
N GLN A 173 -16.32 -4.04 -22.30
CA GLN A 173 -15.34 -3.10 -22.81
C GLN A 173 -15.70 -2.83 -24.28
N GLY A 174 -16.10 -1.60 -24.58
CA GLY A 174 -16.07 -1.11 -25.95
C GLY A 174 -14.61 -1.14 -26.39
N SER A 175 -14.33 -1.77 -27.53
CA SER A 175 -12.99 -1.76 -28.12
C SER A 175 -12.50 -0.31 -28.23
N PRO A 176 -11.31 0.07 -27.72
CA PRO A 176 -10.81 1.45 -27.81
C PRO A 176 -10.41 1.90 -29.23
N ALA A 177 -10.94 1.30 -30.29
CA ALA A 177 -10.35 1.37 -31.63
C ALA A 177 -11.26 1.94 -32.74
N THR A 178 -12.38 2.61 -32.44
CA THR A 178 -13.27 3.12 -33.50
C THR A 178 -13.79 4.55 -33.30
N ALA A 179 -13.25 5.32 -32.35
CA ALA A 179 -13.66 6.71 -32.15
C ALA A 179 -12.65 7.77 -32.66
N GLU A 180 -11.49 7.37 -33.16
CA GLU A 180 -10.46 8.30 -33.70
C GLU A 180 -10.10 8.01 -35.17
N ALA A 181 -10.77 7.08 -35.84
CA ALA A 181 -10.52 6.73 -37.25
C ALA A 181 -11.52 7.36 -38.24
N GLY A 182 -12.21 8.45 -37.83
CA GLY A 182 -13.26 9.10 -38.62
C GLY A 182 -12.87 10.40 -39.33
N GLU A 183 -11.65 10.91 -39.15
CA GLU A 183 -11.26 12.24 -39.69
C GLU A 183 -9.89 12.29 -40.39
N ALA A 184 -9.31 11.14 -40.75
CA ALA A 184 -8.08 11.11 -41.56
C ALA A 184 -8.22 10.13 -42.72
N GLY A 185 -9.04 10.51 -43.69
CA GLY A 185 -9.26 9.75 -44.92
C GLY A 185 -9.53 10.69 -46.08
N GLU A 186 -8.50 11.42 -46.52
CA GLU A 186 -8.40 11.99 -47.87
C GLU A 186 -7.01 12.64 -48.03
N ALA A 187 -6.08 11.93 -48.67
CA ALA A 187 -5.08 12.48 -49.60
C ALA A 187 -4.05 11.41 -49.99
N GLY A 188 -3.97 11.12 -51.29
CA GLY A 188 -2.67 10.88 -51.95
C GLY A 188 -2.33 9.44 -52.32
N GLU A 189 -2.93 8.95 -53.40
CA GLU A 189 -2.28 8.01 -54.31
C GLU A 189 -0.97 8.59 -54.87
N ALA A 190 0.01 7.71 -55.12
CA ALA A 190 0.83 7.57 -56.33
C ALA A 190 2.32 7.30 -56.02
N GLY A 191 2.85 6.24 -56.64
CA GLY A 191 4.30 6.00 -56.73
C GLY A 191 4.70 4.53 -56.85
N GLU A 192 4.41 3.92 -58.01
CA GLU A 192 5.11 2.72 -58.48
C GLU A 192 6.61 3.00 -58.78
N VAL A 193 7.34 1.90 -59.06
CA VAL A 193 8.72 1.74 -59.58
C VAL A 193 9.73 1.38 -58.47
N GLY A 194 10.49 0.28 -58.52
CA GLY A 194 10.70 -0.75 -59.54
C GLY A 194 11.64 -1.85 -59.01
N GLU A 195 11.65 -2.98 -59.72
CA GLU A 195 12.46 -4.17 -59.47
C GLU A 195 13.98 -3.98 -59.65
N ALA A 196 14.76 -4.67 -58.82
CA ALA A 196 16.01 -5.41 -59.12
C ALA A 196 16.49 -6.01 -57.78
N GLY A 197 16.71 -7.31 -57.55
CA GLY A 197 17.20 -8.36 -58.43
C GLY A 197 18.70 -8.55 -58.20
N VAL A 198 19.13 -9.29 -57.15
CA VAL A 198 20.41 -10.02 -57.11
C VAL A 198 20.29 -11.27 -56.21
N ASP A 199 20.80 -12.37 -56.77
CA ASP A 199 20.78 -13.79 -56.42
C ASP A 199 21.61 -14.17 -55.16
N PRO A 200 21.36 -15.35 -54.55
CA PRO A 200 22.09 -15.87 -53.39
C PRO A 200 23.15 -16.91 -53.80
N ALA A 201 24.42 -16.74 -53.39
CA ALA A 201 25.33 -17.86 -53.10
C ALA A 201 26.74 -17.38 -52.72
N ALA A 202 27.35 -18.19 -51.84
CA ALA A 202 28.78 -18.34 -51.59
C ALA A 202 29.50 -17.25 -50.79
N THR A 203 29.65 -17.47 -49.48
CA THR A 203 30.99 -17.57 -48.89
C THR A 203 30.97 -18.59 -47.75
N GLU A 204 31.78 -19.62 -47.94
CA GLU A 204 32.04 -20.77 -47.08
C GLU A 204 32.95 -20.42 -45.89
N LEU A 205 32.82 -21.24 -44.83
CA LEU A 205 33.88 -21.72 -43.92
C LEU A 205 34.58 -20.72 -42.98
N LEU A 206 34.08 -20.62 -41.74
CA LEU A 206 34.92 -20.48 -40.53
C LEU A 206 34.36 -21.30 -39.37
N GLU A 207 35.29 -21.91 -38.63
CA GLU A 207 35.19 -22.94 -37.58
C GLU A 207 34.38 -22.55 -36.31
N PRO A 208 33.94 -23.54 -35.49
CA PRO A 208 33.12 -23.29 -34.31
C PRO A 208 33.99 -22.77 -33.16
N THR A 209 34.06 -21.45 -33.01
CA THR A 209 34.51 -20.82 -31.76
C THR A 209 33.31 -20.70 -30.83
N ALA A 210 33.47 -21.21 -29.59
CA ALA A 210 32.48 -21.05 -28.52
C ALA A 210 32.06 -19.57 -28.41
N PRO A 211 30.77 -19.26 -28.20
CA PRO A 211 30.34 -17.87 -28.15
C PRO A 211 31.06 -17.19 -26.97
N PRO A 212 31.64 -16.00 -27.16
CA PRO A 212 32.11 -15.21 -26.04
C PRO A 212 30.90 -14.98 -25.13
N VAL A 213 31.12 -15.09 -23.82
CA VAL A 213 30.14 -14.70 -22.80
C VAL A 213 29.91 -13.20 -22.97
N GLU A 214 28.98 -12.86 -23.85
CA GLU A 214 28.47 -11.52 -24.04
C GLU A 214 27.79 -11.18 -22.72
N LYS A 215 28.51 -10.37 -21.93
CA LYS A 215 27.94 -9.74 -20.74
C LYS A 215 26.59 -9.17 -21.17
N LEU A 216 25.53 -9.60 -20.49
CA LEU A 216 24.21 -8.97 -20.51
C LEU A 216 24.37 -7.51 -20.07
N VAL A 217 24.86 -6.67 -20.96
CA VAL A 217 24.66 -5.23 -20.90
C VAL A 217 23.20 -5.06 -21.32
N PRO A 218 22.32 -4.56 -20.45
CA PRO A 218 20.95 -4.27 -20.85
C PRO A 218 21.03 -3.31 -22.02
N THR A 219 20.64 -3.78 -23.21
CA THR A 219 20.54 -2.92 -24.38
C THR A 219 19.51 -1.86 -24.03
N ALA A 220 19.94 -0.60 -23.95
CA ALA A 220 19.05 0.52 -23.72
C ALA A 220 18.08 0.59 -24.90
N HIS A 221 16.87 0.09 -24.70
CA HIS A 221 15.79 0.22 -25.68
C HIS A 221 15.52 1.72 -25.95
N PRO A 222 15.07 2.07 -27.17
CA PRO A 222 14.58 3.43 -27.45
C PRO A 222 13.54 3.85 -26.41
N PRO A 223 13.34 5.16 -26.15
CA PRO A 223 12.54 5.64 -25.03
C PRO A 223 11.05 5.33 -25.24
N GLU A 224 10.65 4.10 -24.95
CA GLU A 224 9.26 3.70 -24.84
C GLU A 224 8.66 4.40 -23.59
N GLY A 225 7.55 5.10 -23.79
CA GLY A 225 6.80 5.69 -22.69
C GLY A 225 6.45 4.65 -21.63
N ALA A 226 6.41 5.03 -20.35
CA ALA A 226 6.20 4.11 -19.23
C ALA A 226 4.97 3.19 -19.39
N LEU A 227 3.91 3.67 -20.04
CA LEU A 227 2.72 2.88 -20.35
C LEU A 227 2.98 1.75 -21.35
N ALA A 228 3.83 1.96 -22.36
CA ALA A 228 4.21 0.93 -23.32
C ALA A 228 5.04 -0.18 -22.63
N ARG A 229 5.96 0.23 -21.73
CA ARG A 229 6.76 -0.69 -20.92
C ARG A 229 5.92 -1.55 -19.98
N TYR A 230 4.98 -0.96 -19.24
CA TYR A 230 4.04 -1.75 -18.41
C TYR A 230 3.13 -2.66 -19.25
N ARG A 231 2.67 -2.20 -20.42
CA ARG A 231 1.89 -3.04 -21.34
C ARG A 231 2.69 -4.24 -21.83
N ARG A 232 3.99 -4.07 -22.09
CA ARG A 232 4.91 -5.15 -22.49
C ARG A 232 4.97 -6.24 -21.42
N VAL A 233 5.25 -5.87 -20.17
CA VAL A 233 5.27 -6.84 -19.06
C VAL A 233 3.92 -7.55 -18.87
N LEU A 234 2.80 -6.82 -19.01
CA LEU A 234 1.46 -7.39 -18.93
C LEU A 234 1.09 -8.34 -20.08
N ARG A 235 1.88 -8.44 -21.15
CA ARG A 235 1.67 -9.47 -22.19
C ARG A 235 2.02 -10.86 -21.67
N HIS A 236 2.94 -10.96 -20.69
CA HIS A 236 3.32 -12.23 -20.08
C HIS A 236 2.17 -12.78 -19.23
N ARG A 237 1.60 -13.91 -19.67
CA ARG A 237 0.44 -14.55 -19.03
C ARG A 237 0.72 -14.91 -17.58
N ASP A 238 1.88 -15.50 -17.30
CA ASP A 238 2.23 -16.01 -15.98
C ASP A 238 2.50 -14.87 -14.99
N PHE A 239 3.09 -13.77 -15.47
CA PHE A 239 3.22 -12.55 -14.66
C PHE A 239 1.86 -11.95 -14.30
N ARG A 240 0.89 -11.89 -15.23
CA ARG A 240 -0.48 -11.42 -14.89
C ARG A 240 -1.16 -12.27 -13.83
N LEU A 241 -0.96 -13.59 -13.88
CA LEU A 241 -1.47 -14.51 -12.85
C LEU A 241 -0.80 -14.23 -11.50
N LEU A 242 0.53 -14.08 -11.48
CA LEU A 242 1.27 -13.72 -10.28
C LEU A 242 0.81 -12.37 -9.71
N LEU A 243 0.66 -11.34 -10.54
CA LEU A 243 0.21 -10.01 -10.15
C LEU A 243 -1.21 -10.06 -9.55
N GLY A 244 -2.12 -10.84 -10.15
CA GLY A 244 -3.47 -11.05 -9.62
C GLY A 244 -3.49 -11.77 -8.27
N ALA A 245 -2.67 -12.83 -8.12
CA ALA A 245 -2.48 -13.53 -6.86
C ALA A 245 -1.94 -12.59 -5.76
N GLN A 246 -0.89 -11.83 -6.08
CA GLN A 246 -0.28 -10.85 -5.19
C GLN A 246 -1.24 -9.73 -4.78
N THR A 247 -2.11 -9.28 -5.68
CA THR A 247 -3.12 -8.26 -5.36
C THR A 247 -4.06 -8.75 -4.25
N LEU A 248 -4.47 -10.01 -4.33
CA LEU A 248 -5.36 -10.61 -3.32
C LEU A 248 -4.65 -10.76 -1.98
N THR A 249 -3.49 -11.43 -1.97
CA THR A 249 -2.77 -11.70 -0.71
C THR A 249 -2.29 -10.42 -0.05
N MET A 250 -1.68 -9.48 -0.78
CA MET A 250 -1.23 -8.21 -0.20
C MET A 250 -2.37 -7.38 0.40
N PHE A 251 -3.57 -7.43 -0.19
CA PHE A 251 -4.72 -6.74 0.37
C PHE A 251 -5.16 -7.36 1.70
N GLY A 252 -5.22 -8.70 1.74
CA GLY A 252 -5.48 -9.46 2.96
C GLY A 252 -4.42 -9.19 4.04
N ASP A 253 -3.14 -9.26 3.67
CA ASP A 253 -1.97 -9.03 4.54
C ASP A 253 -2.03 -7.68 5.22
N VAL A 254 -2.14 -6.60 4.43
CA VAL A 254 -2.14 -5.22 4.94
C VAL A 254 -3.35 -4.99 5.85
N ALA A 255 -4.50 -5.57 5.51
CA ALA A 255 -5.69 -5.48 6.35
C ALA A 255 -5.54 -6.27 7.67
N LEU A 256 -5.03 -7.51 7.60
CA LEU A 256 -4.95 -8.40 8.74
C LEU A 256 -3.88 -7.94 9.74
N VAL A 257 -2.66 -7.63 9.29
CA VAL A 257 -1.54 -7.25 10.19
C VAL A 257 -1.90 -6.06 11.06
N LEU A 258 -2.53 -5.03 10.48
CA LEU A 258 -3.04 -3.89 11.24
C LEU A 258 -4.09 -4.32 12.26
N VAL A 259 -5.05 -5.15 11.81
CA VAL A 259 -6.13 -5.66 12.62
C VAL A 259 -5.63 -6.52 13.78
N LEU A 260 -4.53 -7.25 13.65
CA LEU A 260 -3.97 -8.02 14.77
C LEU A 260 -3.64 -7.09 15.94
N GLY A 261 -3.02 -5.93 15.69
CA GLY A 261 -2.71 -4.95 16.74
C GLY A 261 -3.99 -4.32 17.33
N ILE A 262 -4.91 -3.87 16.47
CA ILE A 262 -6.22 -3.34 16.86
C ILE A 262 -7.00 -4.34 17.71
N TRP A 263 -6.97 -5.63 17.34
CA TRP A 263 -7.69 -6.69 18.01
C TRP A 263 -7.11 -6.96 19.41
N VAL A 264 -5.80 -7.02 19.55
CA VAL A 264 -5.15 -7.11 20.87
C VAL A 264 -5.50 -5.90 21.74
N LYS A 265 -5.43 -4.68 21.20
CA LYS A 265 -5.84 -3.46 21.93
C LYS A 265 -7.31 -3.55 22.38
N SER A 266 -8.20 -4.01 21.52
CA SER A 266 -9.64 -4.12 21.83
C SER A 266 -9.95 -5.16 22.91
N LEU A 267 -9.16 -6.23 23.00
CA LEU A 267 -9.36 -7.30 23.97
C LEU A 267 -8.71 -7.00 25.33
N THR A 268 -7.58 -6.29 25.33
CA THR A 268 -6.73 -6.11 26.52
C THR A 268 -6.74 -4.70 27.10
N GLY A 269 -7.12 -3.69 26.29
CA GLY A 269 -6.99 -2.27 26.65
C GLY A 269 -5.55 -1.74 26.69
N SER A 270 -4.51 -2.58 26.56
CA SER A 270 -3.10 -2.14 26.63
C SER A 270 -2.53 -1.78 25.26
N SER A 271 -1.92 -0.59 25.18
CA SER A 271 -1.19 -0.13 24.00
C SER A 271 0.12 -0.90 23.84
N GLY A 272 0.81 -1.21 24.94
CA GLY A 272 2.00 -2.05 24.93
C GLY A 272 1.75 -3.46 24.38
N LEU A 273 0.67 -4.14 24.83
CA LEU A 273 0.30 -5.46 24.30
C LEU A 273 -0.04 -5.41 22.81
N ALA A 274 -0.73 -4.36 22.34
CA ALA A 274 -0.99 -4.18 20.92
C ALA A 274 0.31 -3.98 20.10
N GLY A 275 1.28 -3.25 20.66
CA GLY A 275 2.60 -3.06 20.07
C GLY A 275 3.37 -4.36 19.89
N TRP A 276 3.29 -5.29 20.86
CA TRP A 276 3.93 -6.60 20.79
C TRP A 276 3.54 -7.43 19.56
N THR A 277 2.33 -7.24 19.02
CA THR A 277 1.92 -7.90 17.78
C THR A 277 2.83 -7.53 16.61
N PHE A 278 3.20 -6.25 16.47
CA PHE A 278 4.09 -5.78 15.39
C PHE A 278 5.53 -6.27 15.58
N VAL A 279 5.98 -6.36 16.84
CA VAL A 279 7.27 -6.96 17.18
C VAL A 279 7.30 -8.41 16.72
N LEU A 280 6.32 -9.21 17.12
CA LEU A 280 6.28 -10.62 16.79
C LEU A 280 6.13 -10.87 15.28
N TYR A 281 5.43 -9.98 14.57
CA TYR A 281 5.38 -10.00 13.11
C TYR A 281 6.74 -9.74 12.44
N THR A 282 7.58 -8.87 13.02
CA THR A 282 8.87 -8.48 12.41
C THR A 282 10.05 -9.35 12.85
N VAL A 283 10.02 -9.93 14.05
CA VAL A 283 11.07 -10.82 14.59
C VAL A 283 11.54 -11.92 13.62
N PRO A 284 10.65 -12.63 12.89
CA PRO A 284 11.08 -13.63 11.91
C PRO A 284 12.07 -13.12 10.86
N ALA A 285 12.05 -11.83 10.52
CA ALA A 285 12.98 -11.23 9.57
C ALA A 285 14.45 -11.36 9.97
N LEU A 286 14.72 -11.55 11.27
CA LEU A 286 16.07 -11.72 11.80
C LEU A 286 16.56 -13.17 11.72
N VAL A 287 15.66 -14.14 11.71
CA VAL A 287 15.99 -15.58 11.89
C VAL A 287 15.79 -16.37 10.59
N VAL A 288 14.71 -16.10 9.85
CA VAL A 288 14.35 -16.86 8.64
C VAL A 288 15.39 -16.78 7.51
N PRO A 289 16.12 -15.66 7.28
CA PRO A 289 17.17 -15.62 6.26
C PRO A 289 18.26 -16.68 6.44
N LEU A 290 18.51 -17.17 7.66
CA LEU A 290 19.46 -18.25 7.93
C LEU A 290 19.03 -19.59 7.31
N ALA A 291 17.74 -19.76 7.01
CA ALA A 291 17.19 -20.92 6.31
C ALA A 291 17.20 -20.77 4.77
N GLY A 292 17.65 -19.63 4.24
CA GLY A 292 17.69 -19.32 2.80
C GLY A 292 18.26 -20.43 1.90
N PRO A 293 19.42 -21.05 2.24
CA PRO A 293 20.02 -22.11 1.42
C PRO A 293 19.15 -23.36 1.23
N ILE A 294 18.21 -23.60 2.15
CA ILE A 294 17.25 -24.71 2.06
C ILE A 294 16.10 -24.31 1.13
N ILE A 295 15.60 -23.07 1.29
CA ILE A 295 14.49 -22.52 0.49
C ILE A 295 14.88 -22.44 -0.99
N ASP A 296 16.13 -22.05 -1.29
CA ASP A 296 16.63 -21.86 -2.66
C ASP A 296 16.63 -23.15 -3.49
N ARG A 297 16.66 -24.31 -2.83
CA ARG A 297 16.67 -25.64 -3.46
C ARG A 297 15.27 -26.17 -3.77
N LEU A 298 14.24 -25.54 -3.22
CA LEU A 298 12.86 -26.00 -3.40
C LEU A 298 12.25 -25.40 -4.67
N PRO A 299 11.33 -26.14 -5.33
CA PRO A 299 10.57 -25.61 -6.46
C PRO A 299 9.71 -24.42 -6.02
N ARG A 300 10.01 -23.22 -6.53
CA ARG A 300 9.53 -21.93 -5.99
C ARG A 300 8.03 -21.82 -6.10
N ARG A 301 7.46 -22.27 -7.22
CA ARG A 301 6.00 -22.31 -7.39
C ARG A 301 5.33 -23.19 -6.34
N ARG A 302 5.90 -24.35 -6.00
CA ARG A 302 5.32 -25.24 -4.98
C ARG A 302 5.47 -24.65 -3.58
N VAL A 303 6.60 -23.99 -3.30
CA VAL A 303 6.81 -23.27 -2.03
C VAL A 303 5.74 -22.19 -1.87
N MET A 304 5.51 -21.35 -2.88
CA MET A 304 4.49 -20.30 -2.78
C MET A 304 3.09 -20.87 -2.55
N ILE A 305 2.69 -21.91 -3.27
CA ILE A 305 1.38 -22.56 -3.07
C ILE A 305 1.27 -23.18 -1.66
N ALA A 306 2.33 -23.85 -1.19
CA ALA A 306 2.35 -24.42 0.16
C ALA A 306 2.25 -23.32 1.22
N THR A 307 3.02 -22.24 1.07
CA THR A 307 2.97 -21.08 1.95
C THR A 307 1.60 -20.43 1.95
N ASP A 308 0.91 -20.33 0.81
CA ASP A 308 -0.48 -19.82 0.76
C ASP A 308 -1.42 -20.70 1.59
N PHE A 309 -1.36 -22.03 1.47
CA PHE A 309 -2.20 -22.94 2.25
C PHE A 309 -1.88 -22.89 3.75
N VAL A 310 -0.60 -22.82 4.12
CA VAL A 310 -0.18 -22.70 5.52
C VAL A 310 -0.64 -21.37 6.09
N THR A 311 -0.47 -20.27 5.35
CA THR A 311 -0.91 -18.93 5.78
C THR A 311 -2.42 -18.86 5.92
N MET A 312 -3.17 -19.47 4.99
CA MET A 312 -4.62 -19.64 5.11
C MET A 312 -5.00 -20.36 6.41
N ALA A 313 -4.35 -21.49 6.72
CA ALA A 313 -4.64 -22.26 7.94
C ALA A 313 -4.30 -21.45 9.22
N VAL A 314 -3.16 -20.75 9.20
CA VAL A 314 -2.72 -19.85 10.28
C VAL A 314 -3.74 -18.72 10.47
N ALA A 315 -4.19 -18.06 9.41
CA ALA A 315 -5.22 -17.02 9.47
C ALA A 315 -6.55 -17.57 10.02
N LEU A 316 -7.01 -18.74 9.56
CA LEU A 316 -8.24 -19.35 10.06
C LEU A 316 -8.16 -19.75 11.54
N SER A 317 -6.98 -20.01 12.08
CA SER A 317 -6.81 -20.28 13.51
C SER A 317 -7.23 -19.10 14.40
N LEU A 318 -7.22 -17.87 13.87
CA LEU A 318 -7.73 -16.67 14.55
C LEU A 318 -9.23 -16.76 14.85
N LEU A 319 -9.99 -17.63 14.17
CA LEU A 319 -11.40 -17.87 14.49
C LEU A 319 -11.61 -18.49 15.88
N LEU A 320 -10.55 -19.00 16.50
CA LEU A 320 -10.54 -19.52 17.87
C LEU A 320 -10.37 -18.42 18.92
N VAL A 321 -10.00 -17.19 18.51
CA VAL A 321 -9.89 -16.05 19.42
C VAL A 321 -11.28 -15.62 19.87
N ARG A 322 -11.46 -15.48 21.20
CA ARG A 322 -12.74 -15.15 21.84
C ARG A 322 -12.60 -14.01 22.83
N ASP A 323 -11.55 -14.05 23.64
CA ASP A 323 -11.32 -13.14 24.75
C ASP A 323 -9.83 -12.93 25.01
N GLU A 324 -9.51 -12.15 26.04
CA GLU A 324 -8.15 -11.83 26.49
C GLU A 324 -7.28 -13.06 26.73
N ARG A 325 -7.83 -14.19 27.24
CA ARG A 325 -7.04 -15.40 27.52
C ARG A 325 -6.54 -16.09 26.26
N THR A 326 -7.16 -15.78 25.12
CA THR A 326 -6.80 -16.32 23.81
C THR A 326 -5.90 -15.40 22.98
N VAL A 327 -5.47 -14.26 23.53
CA VAL A 327 -4.61 -13.28 22.83
C VAL A 327 -3.27 -13.88 22.38
N TRP A 328 -2.75 -14.88 23.09
CA TRP A 328 -1.53 -15.58 22.67
C TRP A 328 -1.63 -16.20 21.27
N LEU A 329 -2.85 -16.57 20.80
CA LEU A 329 -3.05 -17.05 19.43
C LEU A 329 -2.77 -15.96 18.41
N ILE A 330 -3.15 -14.70 18.68
CA ILE A 330 -2.85 -13.56 17.80
C ILE A 330 -1.33 -13.38 17.68
N TYR A 331 -0.60 -13.53 18.78
CA TYR A 331 0.86 -13.45 18.82
C TYR A 331 1.55 -14.57 18.04
N VAL A 332 1.10 -15.81 18.22
CA VAL A 332 1.59 -16.96 17.43
C VAL A 332 1.31 -16.74 15.95
N VAL A 333 0.10 -16.29 15.60
CA VAL A 333 -0.27 -15.99 14.22
C VAL A 333 0.61 -14.88 13.65
N ALA A 334 0.80 -13.76 14.35
CA ALA A 334 1.67 -12.67 13.90
C ALA A 334 3.09 -13.16 13.56
N PHE A 335 3.68 -13.96 14.45
CA PHE A 335 5.00 -14.56 14.24
C PHE A 335 5.04 -15.48 13.02
N LEU A 336 4.09 -16.42 12.91
CA LEU A 336 4.03 -17.33 11.77
C LEU A 336 3.80 -16.59 10.45
N TYR A 337 2.95 -15.57 10.47
CA TYR A 337 2.65 -14.73 9.30
C TYR A 337 3.91 -14.01 8.80
N GLY A 338 4.65 -13.38 9.71
CA GLY A 338 5.93 -12.73 9.38
C GLY A 338 6.95 -13.71 8.81
N ALA A 339 7.04 -14.92 9.38
CA ALA A 339 7.94 -15.96 8.88
C ALA A 339 7.57 -16.44 7.47
N LEU A 340 6.28 -16.71 7.25
CA LEU A 340 5.75 -17.18 5.97
C LEU A 340 5.92 -16.14 4.86
N GLN A 341 5.76 -14.85 5.18
CA GLN A 341 5.98 -13.74 4.25
C GLN A 341 7.41 -13.71 3.69
N ILE A 342 8.41 -13.95 4.53
CA ILE A 342 9.82 -13.97 4.09
C ILE A 342 10.07 -15.13 3.12
N VAL A 343 9.56 -16.32 3.45
CA VAL A 343 9.67 -17.50 2.59
C VAL A 343 8.95 -17.26 1.26
N PHE A 344 7.75 -16.68 1.32
CA PHE A 344 6.97 -16.34 0.13
C PHE A 344 7.71 -15.36 -0.76
N PHE A 345 8.26 -14.28 -0.20
CA PHE A 345 8.98 -13.26 -0.95
C PHE A 345 10.22 -13.82 -1.65
N ALA A 346 11.00 -14.68 -0.97
CA ALA A 346 12.15 -15.35 -1.55
C ALA A 346 11.76 -16.22 -2.76
N ALA A 347 10.72 -17.05 -2.61
CA ALA A 347 10.21 -17.90 -3.69
C ALA A 347 9.65 -17.06 -4.86
N ARG A 348 8.90 -15.98 -4.56
CA ARG A 348 8.35 -15.05 -5.56
C ARG A 348 9.45 -14.40 -6.38
N SER A 349 10.51 -13.91 -5.73
CA SER A 349 11.64 -13.26 -6.41
C SER A 349 12.30 -14.21 -7.40
N GLY A 350 12.60 -15.45 -6.99
CA GLY A 350 13.18 -16.46 -7.88
C GLY A 350 12.24 -16.88 -9.02
N LEU A 351 10.94 -16.99 -8.74
CA LEU A 351 9.94 -17.32 -9.77
C LEU A 351 9.78 -16.20 -10.81
N LEU A 352 9.94 -14.93 -10.40
CA LEU A 352 9.87 -13.79 -11.33
C LEU A 352 10.99 -13.84 -12.37
N VAL A 353 12.20 -14.22 -11.95
CA VAL A 353 13.37 -14.40 -12.84
C VAL A 353 13.14 -15.52 -13.86
N SER A 354 12.37 -16.56 -13.52
CA SER A 354 12.08 -17.65 -14.46
C SER A 354 10.90 -17.36 -15.40
N MET A 355 10.08 -16.36 -15.08
CA MET A 355 8.90 -15.97 -15.87
C MET A 355 9.18 -14.91 -16.92
N LEU A 356 10.18 -14.06 -16.71
CA LEU A 356 10.38 -12.83 -17.47
C LEU A 356 11.81 -12.72 -18.00
N PRO A 357 11.99 -12.12 -19.20
CA PRO A 357 13.30 -11.67 -19.65
C PRO A 357 13.92 -10.67 -18.67
N ALA A 358 15.25 -10.61 -18.62
CA ALA A 358 15.97 -9.72 -17.71
C ALA A 358 15.59 -8.24 -17.92
N GLU A 359 15.32 -7.82 -19.16
CA GLU A 359 14.88 -6.46 -19.49
C GLU A 359 13.49 -6.07 -18.97
N ASP A 360 12.66 -7.04 -18.55
CA ASP A 360 11.30 -6.80 -18.05
C ASP A 360 11.21 -6.88 -16.51
N LEU A 361 12.28 -7.33 -15.84
CA LEU A 361 12.28 -7.53 -14.38
C LEU A 361 12.13 -6.22 -13.60
N ALA A 362 12.75 -5.14 -14.07
CA ALA A 362 12.68 -3.84 -13.39
C ALA A 362 11.25 -3.29 -13.42
N GLU A 363 10.61 -3.29 -14.58
CA GLU A 363 9.22 -2.90 -14.77
C GLU A 363 8.26 -3.78 -13.96
N ALA A 364 8.46 -5.10 -13.95
CA ALA A 364 7.66 -6.04 -13.17
C ALA A 364 7.72 -5.78 -11.66
N ASN A 365 8.93 -5.57 -11.12
CA ASN A 365 9.13 -5.18 -9.73
C ASN A 365 8.48 -3.81 -9.45
N GLY A 366 8.63 -2.84 -10.35
CA GLY A 366 7.98 -1.54 -10.24
C GLY A 366 6.45 -1.63 -10.17
N MET A 367 5.83 -2.54 -10.92
CA MET A 367 4.38 -2.79 -10.84
C MET A 367 3.98 -3.39 -9.50
N LEU A 368 4.75 -4.37 -8.99
CA LEU A 368 4.48 -5.01 -7.70
C LEU A 368 4.64 -4.02 -6.53
N GLU A 369 5.65 -3.15 -6.58
CA GLU A 369 5.83 -2.11 -5.56
C GLU A 369 4.74 -1.03 -5.66
N SER A 370 4.33 -0.64 -6.87
CA SER A 370 3.20 0.28 -7.06
C SER A 370 1.90 -0.29 -6.49
N LEU A 371 1.66 -1.58 -6.72
CA LEU A 371 0.53 -2.30 -6.14
C LEU A 371 0.58 -2.32 -4.61
N ARG A 372 1.72 -2.70 -4.02
CA ARG A 372 1.95 -2.70 -2.57
C ARG A 372 1.65 -1.32 -1.97
N ASN A 373 2.21 -0.26 -2.55
CA ASN A 373 1.99 1.10 -2.07
C ASN A 373 0.54 1.56 -2.22
N GLY A 374 -0.14 1.20 -3.31
CA GLY A 374 -1.57 1.48 -3.48
C GLY A 374 -2.44 0.75 -2.43
N LEU A 375 -2.13 -0.50 -2.14
CA LEU A 375 -2.83 -1.29 -1.13
C LEU A 375 -2.55 -0.81 0.30
N ARG A 376 -1.38 -0.20 0.58
CA ARG A 376 -1.12 0.46 1.88
C ARG A 376 -2.07 1.62 2.18
N ILE A 377 -2.69 2.23 1.17
CA ILE A 377 -3.65 3.33 1.36
C ILE A 377 -5.04 2.78 1.70
N VAL A 378 -5.47 1.75 0.97
CA VAL A 378 -6.86 1.24 1.01
C VAL A 378 -7.02 0.09 2.02
N GLY A 379 -5.98 -0.73 2.17
CA GLY A 379 -5.95 -1.91 3.03
C GLY A 379 -6.23 -1.61 4.50
N PRO A 380 -5.54 -0.64 5.14
CA PRO A 380 -5.78 -0.28 6.54
C PRO A 380 -7.22 0.12 6.83
N LEU A 381 -7.81 1.00 6.01
CA LEU A 381 -9.19 1.44 6.17
C LEU A 381 -10.19 0.32 5.93
N ALA A 382 -9.95 -0.51 4.92
CA ALA A 382 -10.81 -1.66 4.64
C ALA A 382 -10.75 -2.69 5.79
N GLY A 383 -9.55 -3.01 6.28
CA GLY A 383 -9.33 -3.94 7.39
C GLY A 383 -9.92 -3.45 8.70
N ALA A 384 -9.59 -2.21 9.11
CA ALA A 384 -10.12 -1.60 10.32
C ALA A 384 -11.65 -1.43 10.25
N GLY A 385 -12.19 -1.05 9.09
CA GLY A 385 -13.64 -0.98 8.86
C GLY A 385 -14.30 -2.35 8.97
N LEU A 386 -13.72 -3.39 8.36
CA LEU A 386 -14.22 -4.76 8.43
C LEU A 386 -14.20 -5.28 9.88
N PHE A 387 -13.14 -4.97 10.62
CA PHE A 387 -13.01 -5.26 12.04
C PHE A 387 -14.09 -4.56 12.88
N ALA A 388 -14.30 -3.26 12.71
CA ALA A 388 -15.33 -2.50 13.43
C ALA A 388 -16.73 -3.06 13.21
N LEU A 389 -17.00 -3.57 11.99
CA LEU A 389 -18.32 -4.03 11.59
C LEU A 389 -18.59 -5.47 12.00
N TRP A 390 -17.64 -6.37 11.81
CA TRP A 390 -17.85 -7.82 11.95
C TRP A 390 -16.79 -8.54 12.80
N GLY A 391 -15.86 -7.80 13.40
CA GLY A 391 -14.80 -8.32 14.28
C GLY A 391 -13.62 -8.94 13.52
N GLY A 392 -12.58 -9.30 14.27
CA GLY A 392 -11.34 -9.85 13.72
C GLY A 392 -11.50 -11.16 12.95
N GLY A 393 -12.48 -11.99 13.32
CA GLY A 393 -12.77 -13.23 12.60
C GLY A 393 -13.18 -13.00 11.14
N ALA A 394 -13.91 -11.92 10.83
CA ALA A 394 -14.28 -11.58 9.46
C ALA A 394 -13.06 -11.19 8.61
N VAL A 395 -12.11 -10.46 9.22
CA VAL A 395 -10.84 -10.08 8.58
C VAL A 395 -9.98 -11.32 8.32
N ALA A 396 -9.91 -12.24 9.28
CA ALA A 396 -9.20 -13.50 9.13
C ALA A 396 -9.78 -14.37 8.00
N VAL A 397 -11.11 -14.43 7.85
CA VAL A 397 -11.77 -15.18 6.76
C VAL A 397 -11.52 -14.52 5.40
N LEU A 398 -11.56 -13.19 5.33
CA LEU A 398 -11.24 -12.46 4.11
C LEU A 398 -9.80 -12.76 3.68
N ASP A 399 -8.85 -12.69 4.62
CA ASP A 399 -7.44 -12.96 4.36
C ASP A 399 -7.20 -14.41 3.94
N ALA A 400 -7.75 -15.37 4.69
CA ALA A 400 -7.69 -16.79 4.35
C ALA A 400 -8.27 -17.08 2.95
N SER A 401 -9.37 -16.40 2.59
CA SER A 401 -9.97 -16.52 1.25
C SER A 401 -9.05 -15.96 0.17
N ALA A 402 -8.34 -14.87 0.45
CA ALA A 402 -7.37 -14.30 -0.48
C ALA A 402 -6.21 -15.26 -0.76
N PHE A 403 -5.67 -15.91 0.28
CA PHE A 403 -4.65 -16.94 0.15
C PHE A 403 -5.14 -18.18 -0.60
N LEU A 404 -6.37 -18.64 -0.33
CA LEU A 404 -6.96 -19.76 -1.07
C LEU A 404 -7.10 -19.46 -2.57
N LEU A 405 -7.59 -18.27 -2.90
CA LEU A 405 -7.73 -17.82 -4.28
C LEU A 405 -6.36 -17.65 -4.95
N SER A 406 -5.37 -17.11 -4.23
CA SER A 406 -3.98 -17.00 -4.68
C SER A 406 -3.40 -18.36 -5.02
N ALA A 407 -3.49 -19.35 -4.13
CA ALA A 407 -3.02 -20.70 -4.38
C ALA A 407 -3.63 -21.29 -5.67
N GLY A 408 -4.93 -21.08 -5.89
CA GLY A 408 -5.64 -21.51 -7.10
C GLY A 408 -5.16 -20.79 -8.37
N ILE A 409 -4.79 -19.51 -8.28
CA ILE A 409 -4.22 -18.73 -9.39
C ILE A 409 -2.78 -19.17 -9.68
N LEU A 410 -1.94 -19.30 -8.65
CA LEU A 410 -0.56 -19.75 -8.75
C LEU A 410 -0.46 -21.18 -9.31
N TRP A 411 -1.46 -22.02 -9.04
CA TRP A 411 -1.54 -23.35 -9.64
C TRP A 411 -1.65 -23.32 -11.17
N ARG A 412 -2.12 -22.22 -11.78
CA ARG A 412 -2.23 -22.09 -13.25
C ARG A 412 -0.96 -21.59 -13.95
N ILE A 413 0.04 -21.17 -13.18
CA ILE A 413 1.36 -20.75 -13.68
C ILE A 413 2.10 -21.97 -14.24
N ARG A 414 2.75 -21.80 -15.39
CA ARG A 414 3.47 -22.87 -16.12
C ARG A 414 4.97 -22.62 -16.23
N ALA A 415 5.46 -21.46 -15.78
CA ALA A 415 6.87 -21.12 -15.81
C ALA A 415 7.74 -22.24 -15.19
N PRO A 416 8.84 -22.64 -15.86
CA PRO A 416 9.76 -23.63 -15.33
C PRO A 416 10.46 -23.11 -14.07
N ASP A 417 10.74 -24.00 -13.12
CA ASP A 417 11.57 -23.69 -11.96
C ASP A 417 13.04 -23.63 -12.40
N LEU A 418 13.72 -22.51 -12.14
CA LEU A 418 15.16 -22.35 -12.43
C LEU A 418 15.99 -23.38 -11.64
N GLN A 419 16.82 -24.18 -12.29
CA GLN A 419 17.76 -25.01 -11.53
C GLN A 419 18.72 -24.10 -10.75
N PRO A 420 19.17 -24.52 -9.54
CA PRO A 420 20.22 -23.80 -8.84
C PRO A 420 21.42 -23.57 -9.79
N PRO A 421 22.08 -22.41 -9.75
CA PRO A 421 23.26 -22.18 -10.58
C PRO A 421 24.32 -23.26 -10.31
N ASP A 422 24.75 -23.98 -11.35
CA ASP A 422 25.90 -24.85 -11.31
C ASP A 422 27.16 -24.00 -11.55
N GLY A 423 27.94 -23.78 -10.49
CA GLY A 423 29.21 -23.06 -10.58
C GLY A 423 29.94 -22.95 -9.24
N PRO A 424 31.29 -22.73 -9.25
CA PRO A 424 32.04 -22.49 -8.02
C PRO A 424 31.51 -21.22 -7.36
N ARG A 425 31.02 -21.34 -6.12
CA ARG A 425 30.65 -20.18 -5.32
C ARG A 425 31.93 -19.43 -4.94
N GLU A 426 31.98 -18.13 -5.23
CA GLU A 426 32.95 -17.25 -4.57
C GLU A 426 32.77 -17.35 -3.04
N ASP A 427 33.81 -16.97 -2.28
CA ASP A 427 33.78 -16.98 -0.81
C ASP A 427 32.50 -16.27 -0.28
N PRO A 428 31.52 -17.02 0.27
CA PRO A 428 30.19 -16.49 0.57
C PRO A 428 30.23 -15.31 1.53
N LEU A 429 31.23 -15.29 2.42
CA LEU A 429 31.43 -14.21 3.38
C LEU A 429 31.95 -12.93 2.71
N ARG A 430 32.78 -13.05 1.67
CA ARG A 430 33.23 -11.90 0.88
C ARG A 430 32.10 -11.32 0.04
N GLU A 431 31.24 -12.16 -0.53
CA GLU A 431 30.07 -11.71 -1.28
C GLU A 431 29.02 -11.04 -0.37
N LEU A 432 28.73 -11.62 0.79
CA LEU A 432 27.74 -11.09 1.75
C LEU A 432 28.19 -9.74 2.35
N THR A 433 29.50 -9.56 2.56
CA THR A 433 30.05 -8.35 3.19
C THR A 433 30.42 -7.25 2.19
N ALA A 434 30.40 -7.53 0.88
CA ALA A 434 30.77 -6.55 -0.15
C ALA A 434 29.89 -5.29 -0.09
N GLY A 435 28.56 -5.46 0.06
CA GLY A 435 27.62 -4.35 0.18
C GLY A 435 27.85 -3.50 1.42
N ALA A 436 27.99 -4.14 2.59
CA ALA A 436 28.27 -3.46 3.85
C ALA A 436 29.62 -2.72 3.82
N ARG A 437 30.64 -3.32 3.22
CA ARG A 437 31.97 -2.71 3.05
C ARG A 437 31.91 -1.48 2.15
N HIS A 438 31.13 -1.53 1.06
CA HIS A 438 30.91 -0.37 0.19
C HIS A 438 30.23 0.77 0.95
N ILE A 439 29.14 0.48 1.67
CA ILE A 439 28.45 1.46 2.52
C ILE A 439 29.43 2.13 3.50
N LEU A 440 30.29 1.36 4.16
CA LEU A 440 31.23 1.88 5.15
C LEU A 440 32.40 2.70 4.56
N ARG A 441 32.76 2.42 3.30
CA ARG A 441 33.84 3.13 2.57
C ARG A 441 33.36 4.42 1.91
N THR A 442 32.14 4.45 1.39
CA THR A 442 31.57 5.63 0.76
C THR A 442 31.00 6.57 1.83
N LEU A 443 31.65 7.71 2.07
CA LEU A 443 31.32 8.63 3.16
C LEU A 443 29.84 9.05 3.20
N ASP A 444 29.26 9.38 2.04
CA ASP A 444 27.86 9.82 1.95
C ASP A 444 26.88 8.69 2.26
N LEU A 445 27.14 7.48 1.72
CA LEU A 445 26.32 6.30 2.00
C LEU A 445 26.41 5.92 3.48
N ARG A 446 27.62 5.91 4.06
CA ARG A 446 27.83 5.63 5.48
C ARG A 446 27.01 6.57 6.34
N ARG A 447 27.11 7.88 6.08
CA ARG A 447 26.39 8.90 6.84
C ARG A 447 24.89 8.69 6.71
N VAL A 448 24.37 8.62 5.50
CA VAL A 448 22.92 8.51 5.29
C VAL A 448 22.36 7.21 5.86
N VAL A 449 23.01 6.06 5.67
CA VAL A 449 22.56 4.79 6.23
C VAL A 449 22.59 4.78 7.76
N LEU A 450 23.66 5.29 8.39
CA LEU A 450 23.75 5.32 9.86
C LEU A 450 22.78 6.34 10.50
N TYR A 451 22.65 7.54 9.92
CA TYR A 451 21.67 8.52 10.39
C TYR A 451 20.24 8.02 10.18
N THR A 452 19.99 7.33 9.09
CA THR A 452 18.70 6.64 8.85
C THR A 452 18.42 5.62 9.92
N ALA A 453 19.36 4.70 10.18
CA ALA A 453 19.19 3.68 11.19
C ALA A 453 18.91 4.30 12.57
N ALA A 454 19.62 5.40 12.91
CA ALA A 454 19.37 6.15 14.13
C ALA A 454 17.97 6.76 14.19
N VAL A 455 17.46 7.34 13.10
CA VAL A 455 16.09 7.90 13.05
C VAL A 455 15.03 6.81 13.11
N LEU A 456 15.24 5.69 12.41
CA LEU A 456 14.30 4.57 12.43
C LEU A 456 14.19 3.93 13.82
N ILE A 457 15.23 4.00 14.66
CA ILE A 457 15.10 3.59 16.07
C ILE A 457 14.00 4.40 16.79
N PHE A 458 13.90 5.70 16.55
CA PHE A 458 12.84 6.52 17.17
C PHE A 458 11.49 6.31 16.49
N LEU A 459 11.48 6.07 15.18
CA LEU A 459 10.27 5.71 14.45
C LEU A 459 9.64 4.44 15.03
N GLY A 460 10.44 3.39 15.24
CA GLY A 460 9.96 2.13 15.81
C GLY A 460 9.36 2.33 17.21
N ILE A 461 9.96 3.20 18.04
CA ILE A 461 9.43 3.53 19.37
C ILE A 461 8.04 4.20 19.27
N VAL A 462 7.87 5.11 18.31
CA VAL A 462 6.61 5.85 18.10
C VAL A 462 5.53 5.03 17.42
N GLU A 463 5.88 3.98 16.68
CA GLU A 463 4.92 3.09 16.01
C GLU A 463 3.84 2.55 16.98
N VAL A 464 4.22 2.31 18.25
CA VAL A 464 3.28 1.85 19.29
C VAL A 464 2.52 3.02 19.96
N ALA A 465 3.10 4.22 19.96
CA ALA A 465 2.51 5.41 20.58
C ALA A 465 1.18 5.83 19.95
N VAL A 466 0.95 5.47 18.68
CA VAL A 466 -0.31 5.75 17.98
C VAL A 466 -1.54 5.13 18.66
N PHE A 467 -1.40 3.96 19.31
CA PHE A 467 -2.49 3.36 20.08
C PHE A 467 -2.83 4.20 21.32
N GLY A 468 -1.82 4.76 22.00
CA GLY A 468 -2.01 5.68 23.11
C GLY A 468 -2.62 7.02 22.66
N LEU A 469 -2.19 7.54 21.51
CA LEU A 469 -2.78 8.73 20.91
C LEU A 469 -4.29 8.57 20.64
N ILE A 470 -4.66 7.45 20.02
CA ILE A 470 -6.04 7.19 19.62
C ILE A 470 -6.94 7.03 20.85
N ASP A 471 -6.49 6.23 21.81
CA ASP A 471 -7.25 5.88 23.00
C ASP A 471 -7.24 7.01 24.04
N GLU A 472 -6.08 7.32 24.62
CA GLU A 472 -5.95 8.31 25.71
C GLU A 472 -5.99 9.75 25.20
N GLY A 473 -5.46 10.01 24.00
CA GLY A 473 -5.40 11.36 23.43
C GLY A 473 -6.72 11.80 22.81
N LEU A 474 -7.22 11.03 21.84
CA LEU A 474 -8.37 11.38 21.02
C LEU A 474 -9.70 10.81 21.55
N GLY A 475 -9.67 9.86 22.49
CA GLY A 475 -10.87 9.18 22.98
C GLY A 475 -11.59 8.43 21.85
N ARG A 476 -10.84 7.90 20.89
CA ARG A 476 -11.36 7.19 19.71
C ARG A 476 -11.11 5.69 19.83
N PRO A 477 -11.95 4.87 19.21
CA PRO A 477 -11.77 3.43 19.28
C PRO A 477 -10.56 3.01 18.42
N PRO A 478 -9.88 1.87 18.72
CA PRO A 478 -8.62 1.49 18.08
C PRO A 478 -8.67 1.39 16.55
N GLU A 479 -9.84 1.15 15.97
CA GLU A 479 -10.08 1.09 14.53
C GLU A 479 -9.84 2.44 13.83
N PHE A 480 -9.84 3.53 14.58
CA PHE A 480 -9.48 4.86 14.06
C PHE A 480 -8.05 4.90 13.51
N LEU A 481 -7.20 3.94 13.90
CA LEU A 481 -5.87 3.77 13.31
C LEU A 481 -5.93 3.59 11.79
N GLY A 482 -6.93 2.86 11.27
CA GLY A 482 -7.11 2.71 9.83
C GLY A 482 -7.39 4.04 9.11
N VAL A 483 -8.01 5.02 9.77
CA VAL A 483 -8.22 6.36 9.23
C VAL A 483 -6.90 7.13 9.15
N LEU A 484 -6.12 7.11 10.23
CA LEU A 484 -4.81 7.78 10.28
C LEU A 484 -3.84 7.20 9.25
N SER A 485 -3.73 5.86 9.14
CA SER A 485 -2.88 5.21 8.16
C SER A 485 -3.29 5.51 6.71
N THR A 486 -4.59 5.68 6.42
CA THR A 486 -5.03 6.12 5.09
C THR A 486 -4.66 7.58 4.80
N LEU A 487 -4.72 8.46 5.79
CA LEU A 487 -4.26 9.84 5.66
C LEU A 487 -2.75 9.89 5.41
N GLU A 488 -1.95 9.10 6.13
CA GLU A 488 -0.53 8.94 5.87
C GLU A 488 -0.28 8.42 4.44
N GLY A 489 -1.04 7.41 4.01
CA GLY A 489 -0.97 6.91 2.64
C GLY A 489 -1.27 7.98 1.58
N ALA A 490 -2.30 8.82 1.81
CA ALA A 490 -2.62 9.94 0.93
C ALA A 490 -1.51 10.99 0.89
N GLY A 491 -0.95 11.32 2.05
CA GLY A 491 0.23 12.18 2.16
C GLY A 491 1.44 11.63 1.39
N ALA A 492 1.68 10.32 1.47
CA ALA A 492 2.77 9.67 0.76
C ALA A 492 2.62 9.74 -0.77
N VAL A 493 1.40 9.68 -1.30
CA VAL A 493 1.15 9.90 -2.74
C VAL A 493 1.51 11.33 -3.15
N VAL A 494 1.04 12.32 -2.37
CA VAL A 494 1.35 13.74 -2.62
C VAL A 494 2.85 13.99 -2.55
N GLY A 495 3.50 13.46 -1.53
CA GLY A 495 4.96 13.52 -1.35
C GLY A 495 5.71 12.85 -2.50
N GLY A 496 5.28 11.66 -2.94
CA GLY A 496 5.90 10.95 -4.06
C GLY A 496 5.84 11.75 -5.38
N ILE A 497 4.69 12.38 -5.67
CA ILE A 497 4.52 13.23 -6.87
C ILE A 497 5.43 14.46 -6.79
N ALA A 498 5.52 15.10 -5.62
CA ALA A 498 6.35 16.29 -5.43
C ALA A 498 7.85 15.97 -5.30
N ALA A 499 8.21 14.72 -4.98
CA ALA A 499 9.56 14.34 -4.58
C ALA A 499 10.63 14.70 -5.63
N ALA A 500 10.39 14.41 -6.91
CA ALA A 500 11.33 14.72 -7.98
C ALA A 500 11.62 16.24 -8.10
N SER A 501 10.57 17.07 -7.97
CA SER A 501 10.70 18.52 -8.06
C SER A 501 11.46 19.12 -6.87
N VAL A 502 11.26 18.55 -5.67
CA VAL A 502 11.95 18.97 -4.45
C VAL A 502 13.41 18.51 -4.49
N MET A 503 13.66 17.28 -4.95
CA MET A 503 15.00 16.71 -5.08
C MET A 503 15.84 17.50 -6.08
N ALA A 504 15.26 17.93 -7.21
CA ALA A 504 15.95 18.77 -8.19
C ALA A 504 16.43 20.11 -7.60
N ARG A 505 15.76 20.62 -6.56
CA ARG A 505 16.12 21.87 -5.88
C ARG A 505 17.10 21.70 -4.73
N LEU A 506 16.95 20.62 -3.96
CA LEU A 506 17.68 20.43 -2.71
C LEU A 506 18.85 19.43 -2.82
N GLY A 507 18.83 18.53 -3.81
CA GLY A 507 19.67 17.34 -3.86
C GLY A 507 19.21 16.26 -2.86
N GLU A 508 19.70 15.04 -3.03
CA GLU A 508 19.25 13.86 -2.28
C GLU A 508 19.51 14.00 -0.77
N VAL A 509 20.72 14.39 -0.38
CA VAL A 509 21.11 14.41 1.03
C VAL A 509 20.37 15.50 1.80
N ARG A 510 20.22 16.70 1.23
CA ARG A 510 19.50 17.80 1.91
C ARG A 510 17.99 17.53 1.93
N MET A 511 17.43 16.92 0.89
CA MET A 511 16.04 16.49 0.88
C MET A 511 15.78 15.43 1.95
N ALA A 512 16.65 14.40 2.07
CA ALA A 512 16.53 13.40 3.13
C ALA A 512 16.63 14.02 4.53
N ALA A 513 17.57 14.96 4.73
CA ALA A 513 17.71 15.68 6.00
C ALA A 513 16.47 16.53 6.35
N ALA A 514 15.93 17.27 5.37
CA ALA A 514 14.72 18.06 5.54
C ALA A 514 13.50 17.17 5.79
N ALA A 515 13.42 16.01 5.13
CA ALA A 515 12.36 15.04 5.32
C ALA A 515 12.38 14.42 6.71
N ILE A 516 13.56 14.06 7.24
CA ILE A 516 13.71 13.57 8.62
C ILE A 516 13.24 14.64 9.62
N ALA A 517 13.70 15.89 9.48
CA ALA A 517 13.28 16.97 10.38
C ALA A 517 11.77 17.26 10.28
N GLY A 518 11.24 17.32 9.05
CA GLY A 518 9.82 17.52 8.78
C GLY A 518 8.95 16.41 9.33
N PHE A 519 9.40 15.15 9.23
CA PHE A 519 8.76 14.00 9.83
C PHE A 519 8.64 14.17 11.36
N GLY A 520 9.74 14.56 12.03
CA GLY A 520 9.71 14.83 13.47
C GLY A 520 8.68 15.90 13.87
N VAL A 521 8.57 16.97 13.07
CA VAL A 521 7.56 18.02 13.28
C VAL A 521 6.14 17.48 13.07
N ALA A 522 5.92 16.72 12.00
CA ALA A 522 4.63 16.12 11.70
C ALA A 522 4.15 15.21 12.84
N VAL A 523 5.05 14.36 13.34
CA VAL A 523 4.82 13.48 14.49
C VAL A 523 4.60 14.25 15.80
N ALA A 524 5.22 15.42 15.97
CA ALA A 524 4.96 16.27 17.14
C ALA A 524 3.55 16.89 17.15
N LEU A 525 2.95 17.10 15.98
CA LEU A 525 1.55 17.54 15.89
C LEU A 525 0.62 16.50 16.51
N ASP A 526 0.95 15.22 16.39
CA ASP A 526 0.16 14.13 16.96
C ASP A 526 0.16 14.17 18.49
N ALA A 527 1.25 14.63 19.13
CA ALA A 527 1.31 14.81 20.59
C ALA A 527 0.27 15.78 21.16
N THR A 528 -0.29 16.67 20.32
CA THR A 528 -1.34 17.61 20.74
C THR A 528 -2.64 16.89 21.09
N ALA A 529 -2.91 15.75 20.46
CA ALA A 529 -4.18 15.04 20.52
C ALA A 529 -5.40 15.91 20.14
N VAL A 530 -5.20 16.95 19.32
CA VAL A 530 -6.28 17.77 18.78
C VAL A 530 -6.62 17.24 17.39
N LEU A 531 -7.84 16.72 17.21
CA LEU A 531 -8.18 15.93 16.01
C LEU A 531 -7.82 16.60 14.66
N PRO A 532 -8.16 17.88 14.38
CA PRO A 532 -7.72 18.53 13.15
C PRO A 532 -6.20 18.60 12.98
N VAL A 533 -5.47 18.76 14.08
CA VAL A 533 -4.01 18.85 14.11
C VAL A 533 -3.39 17.48 13.86
N VAL A 534 -3.94 16.41 14.46
CA VAL A 534 -3.53 15.02 14.18
C VAL A 534 -3.78 14.66 12.72
N ILE A 535 -4.93 15.03 12.15
CA ILE A 535 -5.22 14.78 10.72
C ILE A 535 -4.18 15.45 9.82
N ALA A 536 -3.80 16.70 10.12
CA ALA A 536 -2.74 17.39 9.41
C ALA A 536 -1.37 16.74 9.64
N GLY A 537 -1.08 16.31 10.87
CA GLY A 537 0.10 15.54 11.27
C GLY A 537 0.26 14.27 10.44
N SER A 538 -0.74 13.39 10.43
CA SER A 538 -0.76 12.15 9.65
C SER A 538 -0.55 12.37 8.15
N LEU A 539 -1.18 13.40 7.56
CA LEU A 539 -0.92 13.75 6.16
C LEU A 539 0.55 14.16 5.92
N LEU A 540 1.10 14.99 6.81
CA LEU A 540 2.50 15.44 6.71
C LEU A 540 3.48 14.30 6.96
N VAL A 541 3.19 13.39 7.88
CA VAL A 541 3.93 12.15 8.12
C VAL A 541 4.09 11.40 6.80
N GLY A 542 2.98 11.16 6.09
CA GLY A 542 2.99 10.55 4.77
C GLY A 542 3.91 11.26 3.77
N VAL A 543 3.77 12.59 3.64
CA VAL A 543 4.56 13.40 2.70
C VAL A 543 6.06 13.27 2.99
N PHE A 544 6.47 13.42 4.26
CA PHE A 544 7.88 13.40 4.63
C PHE A 544 8.47 11.99 4.57
N VAL A 545 7.70 10.95 4.88
CA VAL A 545 8.10 9.55 4.65
C VAL A 545 8.40 9.33 3.16
N ALA A 546 7.52 9.78 2.26
CA ALA A 546 7.74 9.63 0.82
C ALA A 546 8.97 10.41 0.33
N PHE A 547 9.14 11.66 0.76
CA PHE A 547 10.34 12.44 0.44
C PHE A 547 11.63 11.75 0.89
N TYR A 548 11.62 11.24 2.13
CA TYR A 548 12.74 10.53 2.69
C TYR A 548 13.08 9.26 1.87
N PHE A 549 12.09 8.40 1.61
CA PHE A 549 12.32 7.15 0.87
C PHE A 549 12.81 7.39 -0.56
N VAL A 550 12.24 8.37 -1.26
CA VAL A 550 12.66 8.69 -2.63
C VAL A 550 14.11 9.20 -2.64
N ALA A 551 14.47 10.11 -1.73
CA ALA A 551 15.83 10.61 -1.61
C ALA A 551 16.82 9.50 -1.22
N TYR A 552 16.45 8.66 -0.25
CA TYR A 552 17.27 7.56 0.24
C TYR A 552 17.56 6.52 -0.85
N GLN A 553 16.53 6.05 -1.56
CA GLN A 553 16.69 5.09 -2.64
C GLN A 553 17.51 5.68 -3.81
N THR A 554 17.26 6.94 -4.18
CA THR A 554 18.01 7.61 -5.25
C THR A 554 19.49 7.75 -4.89
N LEU A 555 19.80 8.09 -3.63
CA LEU A 555 21.18 8.18 -3.16
C LEU A 555 21.88 6.82 -3.21
N LEU A 556 21.21 5.75 -2.73
CA LEU A 556 21.74 4.39 -2.80
C LEU A 556 22.02 3.97 -4.24
N GLN A 557 21.13 4.29 -5.18
CA GLN A 557 21.31 3.97 -6.59
C GLN A 557 22.46 4.77 -7.23
N ARG A 558 22.50 6.09 -7.03
CA ARG A 558 23.49 6.97 -7.69
C ARG A 558 24.91 6.82 -7.16
N ARG A 559 25.08 6.50 -5.87
CA ARG A 559 26.39 6.38 -5.20
C ARG A 559 26.91 4.93 -5.15
N THR A 560 26.22 4.01 -5.82
CA THR A 560 26.60 2.58 -5.86
C THR A 560 26.80 2.13 -7.30
N PRO A 561 27.98 1.53 -7.63
CA PRO A 561 28.20 0.88 -8.92
C PRO A 561 27.12 -0.15 -9.21
N VAL A 562 26.72 -0.28 -10.48
CA VAL A 562 25.58 -1.12 -10.91
C VAL A 562 25.74 -2.57 -10.43
N GLU A 563 26.96 -3.08 -10.43
CA GLU A 563 27.31 -4.46 -10.05
C GLU A 563 27.15 -4.71 -8.54
N LEU A 564 27.13 -3.67 -7.72
CA LEU A 564 27.02 -3.74 -6.26
C LEU A 564 25.65 -3.32 -5.74
N GLN A 565 24.74 -2.79 -6.57
CA GLN A 565 23.47 -2.20 -6.14
C GLN A 565 22.62 -3.17 -5.32
N GLY A 566 22.42 -4.40 -5.78
CA GLY A 566 21.65 -5.40 -5.03
C GLY A 566 22.26 -5.73 -3.67
N ARG A 567 23.59 -5.85 -3.61
CA ARG A 567 24.32 -6.16 -2.37
C ARG A 567 24.27 -5.01 -1.38
N VAL A 568 24.39 -3.77 -1.86
CA VAL A 568 24.28 -2.56 -1.04
C VAL A 568 22.85 -2.36 -0.54
N PHE A 569 21.85 -2.60 -1.39
CA PHE A 569 20.45 -2.53 -1.00
C PHE A 569 20.14 -3.47 0.16
N THR A 570 20.47 -4.77 0.03
CA THR A 570 20.27 -5.77 1.08
C THR A 570 21.03 -5.42 2.37
N ALA A 571 22.28 -4.95 2.26
CA ALA A 571 23.05 -4.53 3.43
C ALA A 571 22.42 -3.31 4.12
N SER A 572 21.95 -2.33 3.34
CA SER A 572 21.28 -1.14 3.87
C SER A 572 19.97 -1.47 4.55
N GLU A 573 19.18 -2.40 3.98
CA GLU A 573 17.93 -2.89 4.55
C GLU A 573 18.16 -3.63 5.86
N ALA A 574 19.20 -4.47 5.94
CA ALA A 574 19.58 -5.16 7.17
C ALA A 574 20.01 -4.18 8.28
N ILE A 575 20.82 -3.16 7.95
CA ILE A 575 21.30 -2.15 8.91
C ILE A 575 20.14 -1.30 9.46
N THR A 576 19.09 -1.09 8.68
CA THR A 576 17.98 -0.19 9.02
C THR A 576 16.80 -0.91 9.66
N THR A 577 16.43 -2.08 9.15
CA THR A 577 15.23 -2.83 9.57
C THR A 577 15.42 -3.53 10.92
N ALA A 578 16.61 -4.05 11.21
CA ALA A 578 16.85 -4.74 12.49
C ALA A 578 16.74 -3.78 13.69
N PRO A 579 17.40 -2.60 13.71
CA PRO A 579 17.21 -1.62 14.78
C PRO A 579 15.76 -1.12 14.87
N TYR A 580 15.11 -0.87 13.72
CA TYR A 580 13.70 -0.47 13.67
C TYR A 580 12.79 -1.49 14.39
N SER A 581 12.93 -2.77 14.06
CA SER A 581 12.11 -3.85 14.64
C SER A 581 12.33 -4.01 16.14
N ILE A 582 13.59 -3.92 16.59
CA ILE A 582 13.94 -3.95 18.02
C ILE A 582 13.32 -2.76 18.74
N SER A 583 13.34 -1.58 18.11
CA SER A 583 12.77 -0.35 18.66
C SER A 583 11.26 -0.39 18.84
N ILE A 584 10.52 -1.09 17.98
CA ILE A 584 9.08 -1.32 18.19
C ILE A 584 8.86 -2.06 19.53
N GLY A 585 9.71 -3.05 19.83
CA GLY A 585 9.65 -3.78 21.10
C GLY A 585 9.98 -2.91 22.30
N ILE A 586 11.00 -2.06 22.18
CA ILE A 586 11.32 -1.07 23.21
C ILE A 586 10.15 -0.12 23.41
N GLY A 587 9.57 0.41 22.34
CA GLY A 587 8.37 1.26 22.36
C GLY A 587 7.19 0.60 23.07
N ALA A 588 6.92 -0.66 22.74
CA ALA A 588 5.86 -1.47 23.36
C ALA A 588 6.08 -1.69 24.87
N LEU A 589 7.33 -1.78 25.32
CA LEU A 589 7.65 -1.92 26.75
C LEU A 589 7.50 -0.61 27.53
N ILE A 590 7.85 0.53 26.92
CA ILE A 590 7.92 1.81 27.64
C ILE A 590 6.65 2.66 27.51
N ILE A 591 5.79 2.40 26.53
CA ILE A 591 4.60 3.23 26.24
C ILE A 591 3.68 3.36 27.45
N ASP A 592 3.43 2.27 28.19
CA ASP A 592 2.53 2.27 29.34
C ASP A 592 3.14 3.01 30.55
N ALA A 593 4.46 3.21 30.59
CA ALA A 593 5.16 3.92 31.68
C ALA A 593 5.41 5.41 31.38
N VAL A 594 5.69 5.74 30.12
CA VAL A 594 6.18 7.07 29.69
C VAL A 594 5.07 7.88 29.01
N GLY A 595 4.04 7.21 28.49
CA GLY A 595 2.93 7.83 27.77
C GLY A 595 3.28 8.27 26.35
N PHE A 596 2.27 8.34 25.48
CA PHE A 596 2.49 8.60 24.05
C PHE A 596 3.11 9.98 23.74
N ARG A 597 2.76 11.02 24.52
CA ARG A 597 3.23 12.40 24.30
C ARG A 597 4.75 12.52 24.40
N VAL A 598 5.34 11.87 25.39
CA VAL A 598 6.79 11.92 25.60
C VAL A 598 7.49 11.19 24.46
N LEU A 599 6.98 10.04 24.01
CA LEU A 599 7.57 9.32 22.85
C LEU A 599 7.53 10.14 21.56
N TYR A 600 6.46 10.89 21.32
CA TYR A 600 6.39 11.80 20.18
C TYR A 600 7.36 12.97 20.28
N LEU A 601 7.48 13.60 21.46
CA LEU A 601 8.41 14.72 21.67
C LEU A 601 9.88 14.30 21.64
N THR A 602 10.22 13.11 22.14
CA THR A 602 11.58 12.58 22.03
C THR A 602 11.93 12.25 20.57
N THR A 603 10.97 11.76 19.80
CA THR A 603 11.14 11.51 18.36
C THR A 603 11.30 12.80 17.57
N LEU A 604 10.56 13.86 17.90
CA LEU A 604 10.81 15.20 17.37
C LEU A 604 12.25 15.63 17.61
N ALA A 605 12.72 15.56 18.86
CA ALA A 605 14.07 15.99 19.22
C ALA A 605 15.14 15.19 18.46
N ALA A 606 14.97 13.87 18.38
CA ALA A 606 15.87 13.00 17.65
C ALA A 606 15.88 13.27 16.14
N CYS A 607 14.71 13.51 15.54
CA CYS A 607 14.58 13.84 14.12
C CYS A 607 15.17 15.21 13.79
N LEU A 608 14.94 16.24 14.62
CA LEU A 608 15.56 17.56 14.43
C LEU A 608 17.08 17.48 14.55
N LEU A 609 17.58 16.73 15.54
CA LEU A 609 19.02 16.51 15.72
C LEU A 609 19.61 15.74 14.54
N GLY A 610 19.03 14.59 14.19
CA GLY A 610 19.49 13.73 13.09
C GLY A 610 19.43 14.43 11.73
N GLY A 611 18.32 15.11 11.44
CA GLY A 611 18.16 15.93 10.24
C GLY A 611 19.15 17.08 10.20
N GLY A 612 19.35 17.80 11.32
CA GLY A 612 20.33 18.88 11.40
C GLY A 612 21.78 18.42 11.23
N LEU A 613 22.15 17.29 11.83
CA LEU A 613 23.48 16.68 11.66
C LEU A 613 23.71 16.21 10.22
N LEU A 614 22.70 15.59 9.61
CA LEU A 614 22.77 15.16 8.21
C LEU A 614 22.87 16.36 7.25
N TYR A 615 22.09 17.41 7.49
CA TYR A 615 22.12 18.65 6.71
C TYR A 615 23.51 19.31 6.77
N ARG A 616 24.10 19.41 7.96
CA ARG A 616 25.47 19.94 8.13
C ARG A 616 26.52 19.09 7.44
N ALA A 617 26.34 17.76 7.45
CA ALA A 617 27.24 16.85 6.76
C ALA A 617 27.18 17.02 5.22
N ALA A 618 26.02 17.42 4.69
CA ALA A 618 25.83 17.75 3.27
C ALA A 618 26.41 19.11 2.84
N GLY A 619 26.74 19.98 3.80
CA GLY A 619 27.26 21.33 3.55
C GLY A 619 28.78 21.44 3.57
N ARG A 620 29.51 20.34 3.79
CA ARG A 620 30.99 20.34 3.74
C ARG A 620 31.45 20.13 2.29
N PRO A 621 32.00 21.15 1.61
CA PRO A 621 32.60 20.97 0.30
C PRO A 621 33.87 20.12 0.49
N GLY A 622 33.83 18.90 -0.03
CA GLY A 622 34.94 17.97 0.07
C GLY A 622 34.55 16.61 -0.49
N ASP A 623 34.21 16.57 -1.79
CA ASP A 623 34.55 15.47 -2.72
C ASP A 623 33.86 15.58 -4.10
N GLU A 624 33.04 16.60 -4.37
CA GLU A 624 32.41 16.76 -5.70
C GLU A 624 33.38 17.29 -6.78
N GLY A 625 34.70 17.19 -6.59
CA GLY A 625 35.69 17.76 -7.52
C GLY A 625 37.13 17.21 -7.49
N ALA A 626 37.35 15.95 -7.08
CA ALA A 626 38.70 15.33 -7.13
C ALA A 626 38.72 14.02 -7.92
N GLY A 627 38.01 13.99 -9.05
CA GLY A 627 37.95 12.81 -9.94
C GLY A 627 38.01 13.14 -11.43
N ASP A 628 38.37 14.37 -11.81
CA ASP A 628 38.60 14.71 -13.22
C ASP A 628 39.60 15.88 -13.33
N GLY A 629 40.72 15.65 -14.02
CA GLY A 629 41.61 16.72 -14.50
C GLY A 629 42.80 17.15 -13.63
N SER A 630 43.78 16.26 -13.38
CA SER A 630 45.19 16.67 -13.31
C SER A 630 46.11 15.48 -13.58
N GLY A 631 46.04 14.95 -14.81
CA GLY A 631 47.21 14.33 -15.42
C GLY A 631 48.10 15.46 -15.91
N GLU A 632 48.92 16.03 -15.01
CA GLU A 632 50.03 16.88 -15.44
C GLU A 632 51.04 16.00 -16.18
N GLU A 633 51.29 16.40 -17.43
CA GLU A 633 52.38 15.95 -18.25
C GLU A 633 53.71 16.18 -17.52
N GLU A 634 54.23 15.14 -16.87
CA GLU A 634 55.65 15.05 -16.61
C GLU A 634 56.31 14.24 -17.73
N SER A 635 56.79 14.99 -18.71
CA SER A 635 57.77 14.56 -19.70
C SER A 635 59.00 13.97 -19.01
N SER A 636 59.12 12.64 -19.01
CA SER A 636 60.43 11.99 -18.89
C SER A 636 60.80 11.38 -20.24
N GLU A 637 61.71 12.06 -20.95
CA GLU A 637 62.53 11.48 -22.01
C GLU A 637 63.27 10.25 -21.47
N GLY A 638 62.70 9.07 -21.71
CA GLY A 638 63.37 7.79 -21.56
C GLY A 638 64.02 7.39 -22.87
N THR A 639 65.26 7.80 -23.04
CA THR A 639 66.18 7.41 -24.13
C THR A 639 66.18 5.90 -24.37
N VAL A 640 65.72 5.48 -25.55
CA VAL A 640 65.92 4.12 -26.09
C VAL A 640 67.37 4.02 -26.60
N PRO A 641 68.21 3.09 -26.11
CA PRO A 641 69.50 2.82 -26.74
C PRO A 641 69.29 1.97 -27.99
N ARG A 642 69.84 2.43 -29.12
CA ARG A 642 69.95 1.66 -30.38
C ARG A 642 70.83 0.41 -30.17
N PRO A 643 70.55 -0.70 -30.88
CA PRO A 643 71.52 -1.79 -30.98
C PRO A 643 72.61 -1.39 -31.99
N ASP A 644 73.87 -1.45 -31.57
CA ASP A 644 75.02 -1.35 -32.46
C ASP A 644 75.05 -2.56 -33.40
N VAL A 645 75.03 -2.25 -34.70
CA VAL A 645 75.36 -3.17 -35.78
C VAL A 645 76.88 -3.24 -35.85
N ALA A 646 77.43 -4.41 -35.53
CA ALA A 646 78.82 -4.75 -35.80
C ALA A 646 78.95 -5.22 -37.25
N GLU A 647 79.89 -4.63 -38.01
CA GLU A 647 80.62 -5.23 -39.13
C GLU A 647 81.71 -4.27 -39.67
N PRO A 648 82.74 -4.73 -40.42
CA PRO A 648 84.01 -5.25 -39.91
C PRO A 648 85.23 -4.38 -40.30
N GLY A 649 86.36 -4.56 -39.61
CA GLY A 649 87.64 -3.92 -39.94
C GLY A 649 88.76 -4.27 -38.98
#